data_AF-A0A454JFF0-F1
#
_entry.id   AF-A0A454JFF0-F1
#
_cell.length_a   1.000
_cell.length_b   1.000
_cell.length_c   1.000
_cell.angle_alpha   90.00
_cell.angle_beta   90.00
_cell.angle_gamma   90.00
#
_symmetry.space_group_name_H-M   'P 1'
#
loop_
_entity.id
_entity.type
_entity.pdbx_description
1 polymer ?
#
loop_
_entity_poly.entity_id
_entity_poly.type
_entity_poly.pdbx_seq_one_letter_code
_entity_poly.pdbx_strand_id
1 'polypeptide(L)'
;MRSFWLLLIGLCLLASPIAPAAGLPAGGAVALQLRAQNVYSTQTLELPVREAEWLQHKKRLRLGVADDFPPLDISNAGGSFQGLNADVFGFVASRLGLQAEVYRYPSPQQAQQALQRGDIDLLSSSVPLSPQAADLSLSQPYLENLPILVGYGEPNPHKLRIGMQSLYHSPALLRERYPEADVSNYPSVAEGLAALEAHQIDLFFGDATAINYVANQNLVDDLKVIQRFGKGNSRAFAMQASQPLLRQALDQALGLIGEPQHQQLIQRWSGGALLLQPHVFPIDFTAEEKQWLKQHPVLKVAAGHSFAPVSFFDDQGVWRGASAELLELIAQRIGVRLEIRKAHSLENILEIMRRGEADLTTLPIRNVGSADNLLFSEPLTPLSYNLVVRMNTDPPQGVADMRNKVVVVNRGLVKAMQWEKVFPGAIFKEVNNPVSAFDMVENGKADMALVATMNSRYYLPLLFNGKLREANITGLPGNVLSLAVPSDHRILLSILNKALFSIGPENLDNLFNERWRTNVGASNQSWYDYSLGLIYLVIAVASLLLLVSLAWNSRLRKQIAKRQSAEKALSDQLNFMTTLIDVTPYPVYVLDRKGQLLSCNEHYLQALTLTREEAMSHRDNIGGIIDIDDKSRSTLAQDYQLAIEYGVPIQRDREVMLNRQHISAFHWIQPFRDTEGVIRGVICGWIDISERRRLIEELQAAKEQADKASQAKTTFLATMSHEIRTPMSAVIGMLELALRQADHGVVDQPSLQVAYDSAQGLLGLIGDILDIVRIESGHLSLNPEPCNLLEQTRSVMRIFDGLARQKQLGLFLDVDPATPAPWQVMLDPLRFKQILSNLLSNAIKFTLQGSVTVRVRQSVLPDQQLLVQIRVTDTGIGISAEDQQRLFLPFGQAVASQRNVQSGTGLGLVISRTLCEMMQGSLTLSSRPHDGTRLDIELRLPLSGQAYVDVEPAASASLQAGQSDKLRLRILVVDDNVANRLLLSQQLRYLGHQTDVAAHGREGLVMWQQKRFDVVFTDCNMPEMNGYQLAQAIRQQEEQEQLAPVLLLGFTANALPDERERCRAAGMDDCLFKPISLAGLRSCLQQHMHGRLSEADNRQDPGYSLDELSFMEAEQLLQLLGHLQQGLQDDMDSLRALVLLGNAAGVGRIAHQIKGAARIINASQVIACCQALEEYCRQHEEISEQQEEVQALYAAVPDLLAVLSQEKAQLA
;
A
#
# COMPACT_ATOMS: atom_id res chain seq x y z
N MET A 1 69.01 -42.46 -24.00
CA MET A 1 68.43 -41.11 -24.14
C MET A 1 67.01 -40.96 -23.60
N ARG A 2 66.24 -42.05 -23.39
CA ARG A 2 64.95 -42.02 -22.66
C ARG A 2 65.08 -41.80 -21.14
N SER A 3 66.24 -42.09 -20.54
CA SER A 3 66.49 -41.92 -19.09
C SER A 3 66.83 -40.50 -18.65
N PHE A 4 67.10 -39.59 -19.60
CA PHE A 4 67.43 -38.19 -19.31
C PHE A 4 66.17 -37.30 -19.27
N TRP A 5 65.13 -37.68 -20.03
CA TRP A 5 63.86 -36.96 -20.08
C TRP A 5 62.91 -37.29 -18.92
N LEU A 6 63.00 -38.50 -18.35
CA LEU A 6 62.23 -38.87 -17.15
C LEU A 6 62.74 -38.18 -15.87
N LEU A 7 64.02 -37.77 -15.84
CA LEU A 7 64.63 -37.06 -14.71
C LEU A 7 64.28 -35.55 -14.70
N LEU A 8 63.95 -34.98 -15.86
CA LEU A 8 63.50 -33.58 -15.99
C LEU A 8 62.02 -33.39 -15.63
N ILE A 9 61.17 -34.37 -15.92
CA ILE A 9 59.74 -34.32 -15.54
C ILE A 9 59.56 -34.53 -14.03
N GLY A 10 60.47 -35.29 -13.38
CA GLY A 10 60.51 -35.42 -11.92
C GLY A 10 60.98 -34.16 -11.18
N LEU A 11 61.75 -33.27 -11.83
CA LEU A 11 62.22 -32.01 -11.22
C LEU A 11 61.23 -30.84 -11.40
N CYS A 12 60.38 -30.86 -12.42
CA CYS A 12 59.39 -29.79 -12.65
C CYS A 12 58.13 -29.92 -11.77
N LEU A 13 57.88 -31.08 -11.15
CA LEU A 13 56.83 -31.27 -10.15
C LEU A 13 57.19 -30.74 -8.74
N LEU A 14 58.39 -30.19 -8.56
CA LEU A 14 58.86 -29.60 -7.29
C LEU A 14 58.98 -28.07 -7.31
N ALA A 15 58.53 -27.40 -8.37
CA ALA A 15 58.60 -25.94 -8.46
C ALA A 15 57.33 -25.35 -9.10
N SER A 16 56.27 -25.26 -8.32
CA SER A 16 55.20 -24.28 -8.52
C SER A 16 54.95 -23.59 -7.19
N PRO A 17 54.81 -22.25 -7.17
CA PRO A 17 54.66 -21.52 -5.92
C PRO A 17 53.29 -21.88 -5.35
N ILE A 18 53.29 -22.59 -4.23
CA ILE A 18 52.12 -22.66 -3.36
C ILE A 18 51.91 -21.22 -2.86
N ALA A 19 51.01 -20.49 -3.51
CA ALA A 19 50.40 -19.32 -2.88
C ALA A 19 49.66 -19.85 -1.64
N PRO A 20 49.95 -19.33 -0.43
CA PRO A 20 49.37 -19.89 0.78
C PRO A 20 47.87 -19.62 0.77
N ALA A 21 47.08 -20.70 0.75
CA ALA A 21 45.71 -20.64 1.23
C ALA A 21 45.77 -20.14 2.68
N ALA A 22 45.45 -18.86 2.89
CA ALA A 22 45.15 -18.36 4.22
C ALA A 22 43.92 -19.14 4.69
N GLY A 23 44.11 -20.01 5.68
CA GLY A 23 43.12 -20.99 6.10
C GLY A 23 41.78 -20.33 6.40
N LEU A 24 40.72 -20.83 5.75
CA LEU A 24 39.36 -20.61 6.22
C LEU A 24 39.28 -21.11 7.67
N PRO A 25 38.86 -20.29 8.64
CA PRO A 25 38.79 -20.73 10.03
C PRO A 25 37.76 -21.86 10.16
N ALA A 26 38.20 -22.99 10.69
CA ALA A 26 37.36 -24.19 10.82
C ALA A 26 36.22 -23.94 11.82
N GLY A 27 34.95 -24.00 11.39
CA GLY A 27 33.81 -23.93 12.31
C GLY A 27 32.51 -23.29 11.81
N GLY A 28 32.27 -23.19 10.50
CA GLY A 28 31.04 -22.59 9.96
C GLY A 28 31.02 -21.05 9.98
N ALA A 29 32.21 -20.42 10.04
CA ALA A 29 32.34 -18.97 10.01
C ALA A 29 32.08 -18.42 8.60
N VAL A 30 31.36 -17.30 8.50
CA VAL A 30 31.09 -16.58 7.24
C VAL A 30 31.91 -15.30 7.22
N ALA A 31 32.76 -15.12 6.20
CA ALA A 31 33.49 -13.87 6.02
C ALA A 31 32.53 -12.75 5.64
N LEU A 32 32.64 -11.60 6.32
CA LEU A 32 31.82 -10.41 6.07
C LEU A 32 32.67 -9.29 5.47
N GLN A 33 32.10 -8.57 4.50
CA GLN A 33 32.69 -7.37 3.94
C GLN A 33 32.51 -6.18 4.89
N LEU A 34 33.61 -5.67 5.44
CA LEU A 34 33.59 -4.50 6.32
C LEU A 34 33.12 -3.24 5.57
N ARG A 35 32.07 -2.59 6.07
CA ARG A 35 31.57 -1.29 5.60
C ARG A 35 31.77 -0.24 6.70
N ALA A 36 33.03 0.12 6.94
CA ALA A 36 33.39 1.18 7.86
C ALA A 36 33.46 2.53 7.13
N GLN A 37 32.89 3.58 7.71
CA GLN A 37 33.10 4.95 7.22
C GLN A 37 34.22 5.60 8.05
N ASN A 38 35.36 5.84 7.41
CA ASN A 38 36.54 6.40 8.08
C ASN A 38 36.27 7.83 8.57
N VAL A 39 36.31 8.03 9.89
CA VAL A 39 36.34 9.36 10.50
C VAL A 39 37.73 9.95 10.24
N TYR A 40 37.79 10.99 9.41
CA TYR A 40 39.02 11.64 8.97
C TYR A 40 39.79 12.24 10.15
N SER A 41 40.92 11.62 10.50
CA SER A 41 42.01 12.25 11.27
C SER A 41 43.30 12.17 10.46
N THR A 42 44.05 13.27 10.37
CA THR A 42 45.35 13.32 9.68
C THR A 42 46.53 12.97 10.60
N GLN A 43 46.28 12.63 11.87
CA GLN A 43 47.36 12.28 12.80
C GLN A 43 47.98 10.91 12.44
N THR A 44 49.29 10.93 12.20
CA THR A 44 50.14 9.75 12.09
C THR A 44 50.29 9.10 13.46
N LEU A 45 50.06 7.78 13.52
CA LEU A 45 50.26 6.99 14.72
C LEU A 45 51.78 6.71 14.89
N GLU A 46 52.39 7.29 15.91
CA GLU A 46 53.77 6.99 16.31
C GLU A 46 53.76 5.82 17.31
N LEU A 47 54.14 4.64 16.82
CA LEU A 47 54.27 3.44 17.66
C LEU A 47 55.72 3.29 18.15
N PRO A 48 55.93 2.76 19.37
CA PRO A 48 57.27 2.38 19.80
C PRO A 48 57.86 1.26 18.93
N VAL A 49 59.19 1.15 18.91
CA VAL A 49 59.94 0.33 17.94
C VAL A 49 59.50 -1.14 17.93
N ARG A 50 59.18 -1.71 19.10
CA ARG A 50 58.78 -3.13 19.21
C ARG A 50 57.42 -3.40 18.56
N GLU A 51 56.46 -2.50 18.74
CA GLU A 51 55.12 -2.59 18.18
C GLU A 51 55.17 -2.36 16.66
N ALA A 52 55.98 -1.42 16.20
CA ALA A 52 56.18 -1.14 14.78
C ALA A 52 56.82 -2.33 14.03
N GLU A 53 57.86 -2.97 14.59
CA GLU A 53 58.49 -4.18 14.03
C GLU A 53 57.51 -5.36 13.97
N TRP A 54 56.68 -5.52 15.00
CA TRP A 54 55.67 -6.58 15.06
C TRP A 54 54.57 -6.37 14.00
N LEU A 55 54.09 -5.13 13.81
CA LEU A 55 53.05 -4.82 12.81
C LEU A 55 53.50 -5.09 11.38
N GLN A 56 54.77 -4.85 11.04
CA GLN A 56 55.31 -5.16 9.70
C GLN A 56 55.11 -6.64 9.32
N HIS A 57 55.04 -7.52 10.31
CA HIS A 57 54.86 -8.97 10.11
C HIS A 57 53.39 -9.40 10.16
N LYS A 58 52.51 -8.71 10.92
CA LYS A 58 51.13 -9.14 11.16
C LYS A 58 50.23 -9.06 9.92
N LYS A 59 50.38 -8.03 9.08
CA LYS A 59 49.66 -7.75 7.80
C LYS A 59 48.12 -7.68 7.83
N ARG A 60 47.44 -8.46 8.68
CA ARG A 60 45.98 -8.63 8.75
C ARG A 60 45.50 -8.56 10.18
N LEU A 61 44.29 -8.03 10.37
CA LEU A 61 43.60 -7.98 11.64
C LEU A 61 42.22 -8.61 11.45
N ARG A 62 41.91 -9.65 12.21
CA ARG A 62 40.70 -10.46 12.05
C ARG A 62 39.76 -10.28 13.25
N LEU A 63 38.54 -9.81 12.99
CA LEU A 63 37.48 -9.62 13.99
C LEU A 63 36.46 -10.76 13.93
N GLY A 64 36.15 -11.36 15.07
CA GLY A 64 35.01 -12.28 15.22
C GLY A 64 33.77 -11.59 15.76
N VAL A 65 32.64 -11.86 15.11
CA VAL A 65 31.28 -11.41 15.50
C VAL A 65 30.34 -12.63 15.59
N ALA A 66 29.21 -12.50 16.28
CA ALA A 66 28.23 -13.58 16.41
C ALA A 66 26.80 -13.11 16.04
N ASP A 67 25.96 -12.87 17.05
CA ASP A 67 24.60 -12.36 16.88
C ASP A 67 24.62 -10.86 16.56
N ASP A 68 23.64 -10.41 15.77
CA ASP A 68 23.48 -8.98 15.48
C ASP A 68 23.05 -8.24 16.76
N PHE A 69 23.71 -7.13 17.05
CA PHE A 69 23.43 -6.28 18.19
C PHE A 69 23.39 -4.82 17.74
N PRO A 70 22.30 -4.36 17.09
CA PRO A 70 22.24 -3.01 16.58
C PRO A 70 22.25 -1.96 17.71
N PRO A 71 22.97 -0.82 17.57
CA PRO A 71 23.76 -0.43 16.41
C PRO A 71 25.24 -0.84 16.47
N LEU A 72 25.66 -1.67 17.43
CA LEU A 72 27.06 -2.06 17.61
C LEU A 72 27.53 -2.96 16.46
N ASP A 73 26.79 -4.05 16.23
CA ASP A 73 27.05 -5.05 15.20
C ASP A 73 25.78 -5.22 14.36
N ILE A 74 25.88 -4.90 13.07
CA ILE A 74 24.80 -5.06 12.10
C ILE A 74 25.37 -5.79 10.89
N SER A 75 24.85 -6.97 10.61
CA SER A 75 25.10 -7.67 9.36
C SER A 75 23.87 -7.65 8.46
N ASN A 76 24.07 -7.33 7.17
CA ASN A 76 22.99 -7.40 6.17
C ASN A 76 23.06 -8.75 5.44
N ALA A 77 21.94 -9.19 4.87
CA ALA A 77 21.86 -10.43 4.07
C ALA A 77 22.89 -10.50 2.91
N GLY A 78 23.36 -9.36 2.41
CA GLY A 78 24.43 -9.27 1.40
C GLY A 78 25.86 -9.51 1.91
N GLY A 79 26.03 -9.99 3.15
CA GLY A 79 27.35 -10.31 3.72
C GLY A 79 28.18 -9.09 4.13
N SER A 80 27.57 -7.91 4.29
CA SER A 80 28.27 -6.71 4.76
C SER A 80 28.17 -6.56 6.28
N PHE A 81 29.27 -6.17 6.93
CA PHE A 81 29.33 -5.83 8.35
C PHE A 81 29.43 -4.31 8.55
N GLN A 82 28.45 -3.74 9.24
CA GLN A 82 28.36 -2.33 9.58
C GLN A 82 27.96 -2.17 11.06
N GLY A 83 27.97 -0.94 11.57
CA GLY A 83 27.70 -0.62 12.97
C GLY A 83 28.87 0.11 13.63
N LEU A 84 28.70 0.45 14.91
CA LEU A 84 29.69 1.18 15.68
C LEU A 84 30.99 0.39 15.82
N ASN A 85 30.92 -0.91 16.07
CA ASN A 85 32.12 -1.75 16.17
C ASN A 85 32.82 -1.90 14.82
N ALA A 86 32.07 -1.90 13.72
CA ALA A 86 32.64 -1.90 12.37
C ALA A 86 33.47 -0.64 12.10
N ASP A 87 32.98 0.54 12.49
CA ASP A 87 33.74 1.78 12.30
C ASP A 87 34.97 1.88 13.18
N VAL A 88 34.84 1.53 14.47
CA VAL A 88 35.98 1.56 15.39
C VAL A 88 37.03 0.56 14.93
N PHE A 89 36.61 -0.64 14.52
CA PHE A 89 37.53 -1.65 13.98
C PHE A 89 38.21 -1.19 12.68
N GLY A 90 37.44 -0.63 11.73
CA GLY A 90 37.98 -0.09 10.49
C GLY A 90 38.94 1.07 10.72
N PHE A 91 38.61 1.98 11.64
CA PHE A 91 39.48 3.07 12.05
C PHE A 91 40.81 2.52 12.61
N VAL A 92 40.75 1.58 13.56
CA VAL A 92 41.96 1.04 14.16
C VAL A 92 42.81 0.26 13.15
N ALA A 93 42.20 -0.59 12.33
CA ALA A 93 42.92 -1.33 11.29
C ALA A 93 43.62 -0.37 10.31
N SER A 94 42.95 0.71 9.91
CA SER A 94 43.54 1.74 9.04
C SER A 94 44.73 2.47 9.68
N ARG A 95 44.66 2.77 10.99
CA ARG A 95 45.75 3.43 11.74
C ARG A 95 46.96 2.55 11.94
N LEU A 96 46.72 1.25 12.10
CA LEU A 96 47.78 0.25 12.23
C LEU A 96 48.35 -0.20 10.88
N GLY A 97 47.78 0.25 9.76
CA GLY A 97 48.20 -0.17 8.42
C GLY A 97 47.94 -1.65 8.13
N LEU A 98 46.94 -2.25 8.78
CA LEU A 98 46.59 -3.66 8.64
C LEU A 98 45.35 -3.84 7.76
N GLN A 99 45.30 -4.94 7.00
CA GLN A 99 44.09 -5.32 6.27
C GLN A 99 43.02 -5.84 7.26
N ALA A 100 41.84 -5.23 7.25
CA ALA A 100 40.73 -5.59 8.12
C ALA A 100 39.90 -6.74 7.53
N GLU A 101 39.71 -7.81 8.31
CA GLU A 101 38.88 -8.97 7.96
C GLU A 101 37.86 -9.22 9.08
N VAL A 102 36.61 -9.55 8.72
CA VAL A 102 35.54 -9.82 9.70
C VAL A 102 34.94 -11.19 9.44
N TYR A 103 34.73 -11.97 10.50
CA TYR A 103 34.17 -13.32 10.44
C TYR A 103 32.99 -13.45 11.40
N ARG A 104 31.82 -13.84 10.87
CA ARG A 104 30.63 -14.14 11.64
C ARG A 104 30.60 -15.60 12.04
N TYR A 105 30.34 -15.86 13.32
CA TYR A 105 30.17 -17.20 13.87
C TYR A 105 28.69 -17.45 14.24
N PRO A 106 28.18 -18.68 14.10
CA PRO A 106 26.81 -19.05 14.45
C PRO A 106 26.43 -18.84 15.92
N SER A 107 27.39 -18.78 16.84
CA SER A 107 27.10 -18.50 18.24
C SER A 107 28.25 -17.77 18.96
N PRO A 108 27.93 -17.03 20.03
CA PRO A 108 28.94 -16.41 20.91
C PRO A 108 30.02 -17.39 21.40
N GLN A 109 29.66 -18.63 21.74
CA GLN A 109 30.65 -19.61 22.22
C GLN A 109 31.62 -20.05 21.12
N GLN A 110 31.15 -20.20 19.87
CA GLN A 110 32.01 -20.56 18.75
C GLN A 110 32.98 -19.43 18.40
N ALA A 111 32.54 -18.18 18.46
CA ALA A 111 33.41 -17.01 18.27
C ALA A 111 34.52 -16.97 19.35
N GLN A 112 34.19 -17.27 20.61
CA GLN A 112 35.19 -17.35 21.69
C GLN A 112 36.19 -18.49 21.49
N GLN A 113 35.74 -19.67 21.05
CA GLN A 113 36.63 -20.79 20.74
C GLN A 113 37.56 -20.47 19.56
N ALA A 114 37.07 -19.77 18.54
CA ALA A 114 37.88 -19.30 17.43
C ALA A 114 38.98 -18.33 17.90
N LEU A 115 38.66 -17.42 18.82
CA LEU A 115 39.65 -16.56 19.45
C LEU A 115 40.70 -17.37 20.22
N GLN A 116 40.30 -18.39 20.99
CA GLN A 116 41.22 -19.27 21.72
C GLN A 116 42.14 -20.12 20.81
N ARG A 117 41.66 -20.49 19.61
CA ARG A 117 42.47 -21.19 18.61
C ARG A 117 43.39 -20.27 17.81
N GLY A 118 43.20 -18.95 17.88
CA GLY A 118 43.95 -17.97 17.10
C GLY A 118 43.46 -17.79 15.65
N ASP A 119 42.26 -18.28 15.36
CA ASP A 119 41.60 -18.14 14.05
C ASP A 119 41.23 -16.67 13.76
N ILE A 120 40.91 -15.93 14.83
CA ILE A 120 40.64 -14.50 14.85
C ILE A 120 41.55 -13.83 15.87
N ASP A 121 41.79 -12.52 15.69
CA ASP A 121 42.67 -11.74 16.56
C ASP A 121 41.89 -10.99 17.65
N LEU A 122 40.69 -10.52 17.30
CA LEU A 122 39.81 -9.75 18.17
C LEU A 122 38.39 -10.33 18.17
N LEU A 123 37.68 -10.16 19.28
CA LEU A 123 36.26 -10.45 19.41
C LEU A 123 35.49 -9.14 19.66
N SER A 124 34.36 -8.99 18.98
CA SER A 124 33.48 -7.83 19.10
C SER A 124 32.92 -7.66 20.53
N SER A 125 32.72 -6.42 20.95
CA SER A 125 32.18 -6.08 22.27
C SER A 125 30.70 -6.45 22.46
N SER A 126 30.01 -6.84 21.38
CA SER A 126 28.65 -7.37 21.40
C SER A 126 28.60 -8.80 21.98
N VAL A 127 29.72 -9.54 21.88
CA VAL A 127 29.78 -10.95 22.27
C VAL A 127 29.96 -11.05 23.79
N PRO A 128 29.00 -11.65 24.52
CA PRO A 128 29.07 -11.74 25.97
C PRO A 128 30.23 -12.63 26.42
N LEU A 129 31.12 -12.10 27.25
CA LEU A 129 32.27 -12.82 27.80
C LEU A 129 31.86 -13.69 28.99
N SER A 130 32.27 -14.97 28.98
CA SER A 130 32.01 -15.88 30.10
C SER A 130 32.84 -15.49 31.33
N PRO A 131 32.31 -15.58 32.56
CA PRO A 131 33.07 -15.34 33.80
C PRO A 131 34.30 -16.24 33.97
N GLN A 132 34.38 -17.35 33.23
CA GLN A 132 35.50 -18.31 33.23
C GLN A 132 36.59 -17.97 32.21
N ALA A 133 36.51 -16.83 31.50
CA ALA A 133 37.48 -16.41 30.50
C ALA A 133 38.76 -15.80 31.09
N ALA A 134 39.45 -16.54 31.97
CA ALA A 134 40.67 -16.08 32.65
C ALA A 134 41.85 -15.77 31.70
N ASP A 135 41.81 -16.29 30.47
CA ASP A 135 42.91 -16.17 29.48
C ASP A 135 42.69 -15.06 28.42
N LEU A 136 41.70 -14.19 28.60
CA LEU A 136 41.42 -13.07 27.68
C LEU A 136 41.84 -11.72 28.28
N SER A 137 42.36 -10.83 27.43
CA SER A 137 42.65 -9.45 27.75
C SER A 137 41.71 -8.53 26.97
N LEU A 138 41.32 -7.42 27.58
CA LEU A 138 40.48 -6.40 26.95
C LEU A 138 41.35 -5.22 26.48
N SER A 139 40.97 -4.62 25.36
CA SER A 139 41.45 -3.30 24.96
C SER A 139 41.05 -2.24 25.98
N GLN A 140 41.62 -1.04 25.84
CA GLN A 140 41.00 0.13 26.43
C GLN A 140 39.58 0.30 25.88
N PRO A 141 38.64 0.77 26.72
CA PRO A 141 37.26 0.92 26.31
C PRO A 141 37.13 2.06 25.29
N TYR A 142 36.30 1.83 24.27
CA TYR A 142 36.00 2.82 23.23
C TYR A 142 34.53 3.27 23.25
N LEU A 143 33.71 2.66 24.12
CA LEU A 143 32.34 3.11 24.33
C LEU A 143 31.93 2.76 25.77
N GLU A 144 31.40 3.73 26.51
CA GLU A 144 30.83 3.44 27.82
C GLU A 144 29.49 2.71 27.66
N ASN A 145 29.32 1.60 28.36
CA ASN A 145 28.02 0.91 28.44
C ASN A 145 27.20 1.53 29.57
N LEU A 146 26.02 2.05 29.24
CA LEU A 146 25.09 2.63 30.21
C LEU A 146 23.80 1.80 30.26
N PRO A 147 23.62 0.92 31.25
CA PRO A 147 22.38 0.18 31.42
C PRO A 147 21.29 1.08 31.96
N ILE A 148 20.17 1.14 31.24
CA ILE A 148 19.03 1.99 31.58
C ILE A 148 17.73 1.19 31.63
N LEU A 149 16.78 1.71 32.38
CA LEU A 149 15.41 1.25 32.46
C LEU A 149 14.50 2.33 31.90
N VAL A 150 13.67 1.97 30.92
CA VAL A 150 12.80 2.89 30.17
C VAL A 150 11.33 2.51 30.26
N GLY A 151 10.45 3.50 30.13
CA GLY A 151 8.99 3.34 30.19
C GLY A 151 8.24 4.64 29.85
N TYR A 152 6.91 4.57 29.73
CA TYR A 152 6.07 5.73 29.39
C TYR A 152 5.59 6.55 30.60
N GLY A 153 5.98 6.19 31.83
CA GLY A 153 5.57 6.87 33.06
C GLY A 153 6.23 6.33 34.32
N GLU A 154 5.92 6.92 35.48
CA GLU A 154 6.38 6.37 36.77
C GLU A 154 5.65 5.05 37.07
N PRO A 155 6.39 3.95 37.30
CA PRO A 155 5.79 2.63 37.45
C PRO A 155 5.03 2.49 38.77
N ASN A 156 3.94 1.72 38.76
CA ASN A 156 3.23 1.33 39.98
C ASN A 156 4.07 0.27 40.73
N PRO A 157 4.48 0.49 41.99
CA PRO A 157 5.44 -0.38 42.69
C PRO A 157 4.93 -1.80 42.98
N HIS A 158 3.64 -2.10 42.79
CA HIS A 158 3.06 -3.41 43.04
C HIS A 158 2.99 -4.25 41.75
N LYS A 159 3.76 -5.34 41.69
CA LYS A 159 3.88 -6.28 40.55
C LYS A 159 4.31 -5.63 39.23
N LEU A 160 5.53 -5.12 39.20
CA LEU A 160 6.16 -4.66 37.95
C LEU A 160 6.49 -5.83 37.02
N ARG A 161 6.17 -5.70 35.74
CA ARG A 161 6.68 -6.56 34.65
C ARG A 161 7.83 -5.85 33.95
N ILE A 162 9.02 -6.41 34.02
CA ILE A 162 10.23 -5.82 33.41
C ILE A 162 10.70 -6.74 32.28
N GLY A 163 10.72 -6.23 31.06
CA GLY A 163 11.39 -6.90 29.95
C GLY A 163 12.88 -6.59 29.95
N MET A 164 13.71 -7.55 29.58
CA MET A 164 15.14 -7.33 29.38
C MET A 164 15.63 -8.07 28.13
N GLN A 165 16.67 -7.55 27.48
CA GLN A 165 17.29 -8.27 26.37
C GLN A 165 18.02 -9.53 26.87
N SER A 166 17.84 -10.62 26.15
CA SER A 166 18.50 -11.90 26.40
C SER A 166 20.02 -11.74 26.36
N LEU A 167 20.73 -12.37 27.29
CA LEU A 167 22.20 -12.39 27.38
C LEU A 167 22.89 -11.03 27.58
N TYR A 168 22.15 -9.92 27.72
CA TYR A 168 22.72 -8.58 27.93
C TYR A 168 23.26 -8.39 29.37
N HIS A 169 22.50 -8.78 30.38
CA HIS A 169 22.92 -8.71 31.78
C HIS A 169 22.33 -9.87 32.60
N SER A 170 22.87 -10.13 33.79
CA SER A 170 22.23 -11.04 34.74
C SER A 170 20.96 -10.40 35.35
N PRO A 171 19.83 -11.13 35.44
CA PRO A 171 18.61 -10.66 36.11
C PRO A 171 18.81 -10.30 37.58
N ALA A 172 19.92 -10.73 38.21
CA ALA A 172 20.22 -10.44 39.61
C ALA A 172 20.27 -8.93 39.92
N LEU A 173 20.76 -8.11 38.98
CA LEU A 173 20.83 -6.65 39.14
C LEU A 173 19.44 -6.01 39.29
N LEU A 174 18.47 -6.50 38.51
CA LEU A 174 17.09 -6.03 38.58
C LEU A 174 16.41 -6.54 39.87
N ARG A 175 16.67 -7.79 40.25
CA ARG A 175 16.10 -8.39 41.48
C ARG A 175 16.62 -7.76 42.78
N GLU A 176 17.83 -7.19 42.78
CA GLU A 176 18.36 -6.47 43.94
C GLU A 176 17.53 -5.22 44.27
N ARG A 177 17.06 -4.50 43.24
CA ARG A 177 16.29 -3.25 43.40
C ARG A 177 14.77 -3.45 43.29
N TYR A 178 14.34 -4.44 42.51
CA TYR A 178 12.93 -4.80 42.28
C TYR A 178 12.71 -6.30 42.56
N PRO A 179 12.73 -6.72 43.83
CA PRO A 179 12.68 -8.15 44.21
C PRO A 179 11.36 -8.84 43.85
N GLU A 180 10.26 -8.11 43.76
CA GLU A 180 8.94 -8.65 43.38
C GLU A 180 8.59 -8.46 41.90
N ALA A 181 9.51 -7.97 41.07
CA ALA A 181 9.26 -7.77 39.65
C ALA A 181 9.33 -9.10 38.88
N ASP A 182 8.39 -9.28 37.95
CA ASP A 182 8.42 -10.38 36.98
C ASP A 182 9.32 -9.98 35.81
N VAL A 183 10.44 -10.70 35.63
CA VAL A 183 11.46 -10.36 34.64
C VAL A 183 11.41 -11.34 33.47
N SER A 184 11.09 -10.82 32.28
CA SER A 184 10.98 -11.58 31.04
C SER A 184 12.11 -11.25 30.07
N ASN A 185 12.63 -12.26 29.36
CA ASN A 185 13.71 -12.09 28.39
C ASN A 185 13.16 -11.97 26.97
N TYR A 186 13.68 -11.00 26.22
CA TYR A 186 13.37 -10.79 24.82
C TYR A 186 14.60 -11.04 23.94
N PRO A 187 14.47 -11.63 22.74
CA PRO A 187 15.58 -11.86 21.81
C PRO A 187 16.32 -10.58 21.40
N SER A 188 15.60 -9.48 21.19
CA SER A 188 16.15 -8.21 20.71
C SER A 188 15.57 -7.01 21.46
N VAL A 189 16.27 -5.86 21.37
CA VAL A 189 15.75 -4.59 21.89
C VAL A 189 14.46 -4.18 21.18
N ALA A 190 14.34 -4.46 19.88
CA ALA A 190 13.13 -4.18 19.09
C ALA A 190 11.90 -4.92 19.61
N GLU A 191 12.01 -6.23 19.84
CA GLU A 191 10.91 -7.01 20.41
C GLU A 191 10.55 -6.56 21.84
N GLY A 192 11.56 -6.21 22.64
CA GLY A 192 11.34 -5.69 23.98
C GLY A 192 10.62 -4.35 24.01
N LEU A 193 11.00 -3.40 23.15
CA LEU A 193 10.31 -2.12 23.03
C LEU A 193 8.89 -2.27 22.44
N ALA A 194 8.69 -3.18 21.47
CA ALA A 194 7.35 -3.48 20.96
C ALA A 194 6.44 -4.08 22.05
N ALA A 195 6.97 -4.93 22.92
CA ALA A 195 6.23 -5.46 24.07
C ALA A 195 5.88 -4.38 25.10
N LEU A 196 6.76 -3.38 25.27
CA LEU A 196 6.51 -2.21 26.13
C LEU A 196 5.39 -1.34 25.55
N GLU A 197 5.40 -1.08 24.25
CA GLU A 197 4.34 -0.34 23.54
C GLU A 197 2.99 -1.07 23.58
N ALA A 198 3.01 -2.40 23.45
CA ALA A 198 1.81 -3.24 23.59
C ALA A 198 1.34 -3.43 25.06
N HIS A 199 1.96 -2.76 26.04
CA HIS A 199 1.68 -2.87 27.47
C HIS A 199 1.76 -4.30 28.04
N GLN A 200 2.53 -5.19 27.40
CA GLN A 200 2.80 -6.55 27.88
C GLN A 200 3.83 -6.54 29.02
N ILE A 201 4.73 -5.57 29.01
CA ILE A 201 5.64 -5.21 30.09
C ILE A 201 5.44 -3.75 30.47
N ASP A 202 5.81 -3.40 31.70
CA ASP A 202 5.66 -2.04 32.22
C ASP A 202 6.94 -1.21 32.02
N LEU A 203 8.11 -1.87 32.06
CA LEU A 203 9.42 -1.26 31.85
C LEU A 203 10.32 -2.17 31.01
N PHE A 204 11.26 -1.57 30.29
CA PHE A 204 12.27 -2.30 29.53
C PHE A 204 13.70 -1.95 29.99
N PHE A 205 14.54 -2.96 30.19
CA PHE A 205 15.92 -2.83 30.63
C PHE A 205 16.90 -3.22 29.51
N GLY A 206 17.82 -2.32 29.17
CA GLY A 206 18.78 -2.54 28.09
C GLY A 206 19.93 -1.53 28.03
N ASP A 207 20.73 -1.62 26.97
CA ASP A 207 21.83 -0.70 26.65
C ASP A 207 21.24 0.62 26.12
N ALA A 208 21.65 1.76 26.67
CA ALA A 208 21.15 3.07 26.25
C ALA A 208 21.37 3.33 24.75
N THR A 209 22.52 2.91 24.20
CA THR A 209 22.87 3.11 22.79
C THR A 209 21.95 2.29 21.90
N ALA A 210 21.69 1.02 22.28
CA ALA A 210 20.81 0.12 21.52
C ALA A 210 19.35 0.54 21.60
N ILE A 211 18.86 0.90 22.79
CA ILE A 211 17.50 1.42 22.99
C ILE A 211 17.29 2.68 22.16
N ASN A 212 18.25 3.61 22.18
CA ASN A 212 18.14 4.86 21.43
C ASN A 212 18.07 4.64 19.92
N TYR A 213 18.93 3.76 19.39
CA TYR A 213 18.91 3.41 17.97
C TYR A 213 17.55 2.85 17.53
N VAL A 214 17.03 1.86 18.26
CA VAL A 214 15.76 1.21 17.91
C VAL A 214 14.57 2.15 18.11
N ALA A 215 14.54 2.92 19.20
CA ALA A 215 13.48 3.88 19.46
C ALA A 215 13.38 4.94 18.34
N ASN A 216 14.52 5.39 17.81
CA ASN A 216 14.56 6.34 16.69
C ASN A 216 14.16 5.72 15.35
N GLN A 217 14.45 4.44 15.10
CA GLN A 217 13.98 3.76 13.89
C GLN A 217 12.47 3.56 13.88
N ASN A 218 11.89 3.19 15.02
CA ASN A 218 10.48 2.84 15.14
C ASN A 218 9.58 4.01 15.54
N LEU A 219 10.11 5.24 15.60
CA LEU A 219 9.38 6.45 15.98
C LEU A 219 8.59 6.29 17.30
N VAL A 220 9.21 5.66 18.31
CA VAL A 220 8.57 5.44 19.61
C VAL A 220 8.47 6.79 20.35
N ASP A 221 7.28 7.38 20.34
CA ASP A 221 6.99 8.63 21.03
C ASP A 221 6.95 8.42 22.57
N ASP A 222 7.35 9.42 23.35
CA ASP A 222 7.21 9.48 24.82
C ASP A 222 8.00 8.48 25.69
N LEU A 223 9.01 7.78 25.16
CA LEU A 223 9.87 6.92 25.97
C LEU A 223 10.73 7.74 26.97
N LYS A 224 10.61 7.46 28.27
CA LYS A 224 11.38 8.12 29.34
C LYS A 224 12.38 7.18 30.00
N VAL A 225 13.55 7.72 30.38
CA VAL A 225 14.49 7.03 31.26
C VAL A 225 13.97 7.10 32.70
N ILE A 226 13.55 5.95 33.22
CA ILE A 226 13.08 5.82 34.61
C ILE A 226 14.26 5.70 35.56
N GLN A 227 15.27 4.92 35.18
CA GLN A 227 16.43 4.67 36.02
C GLN A 227 17.69 4.46 35.19
N ARG A 228 18.80 5.04 35.67
CA ARG A 228 20.16 4.70 35.21
C ARG A 228 20.81 3.80 36.25
N PHE A 229 21.37 2.68 35.80
CA PHE A 229 22.28 1.88 36.60
C PHE A 229 23.68 2.46 36.36
N GLY A 230 24.60 2.35 37.34
CA GLY A 230 25.92 2.99 37.27
C GLY A 230 26.73 2.60 36.02
N LYS A 231 27.99 3.06 35.91
CA LYS A 231 28.86 2.70 34.79
C LYS A 231 28.86 1.17 34.60
N GLY A 232 28.30 0.70 33.48
CA GLY A 232 28.34 -0.70 33.12
C GLY A 232 29.75 -1.10 32.69
N ASN A 233 29.94 -2.38 32.35
CA ASN A 233 31.20 -2.82 31.73
C ASN A 233 31.36 -2.10 30.40
N SER A 234 32.29 -1.15 30.32
CA SER A 234 32.60 -0.42 29.10
C SER A 234 32.93 -1.38 27.96
N ARG A 235 32.50 -1.03 26.75
CA ARG A 235 32.69 -1.84 25.55
C ARG A 235 34.14 -1.73 25.09
N ALA A 236 34.77 -2.89 24.94
CA ALA A 236 36.15 -3.08 24.54
C ALA A 236 36.25 -4.32 23.65
N PHE A 237 37.28 -4.38 22.80
CA PHE A 237 37.57 -5.59 22.04
C PHE A 237 38.27 -6.59 22.96
N ALA A 238 37.88 -7.86 22.88
CA ALA A 238 38.55 -8.93 23.60
C ALA A 238 39.57 -9.64 22.71
N MET A 239 40.71 -10.00 23.29
CA MET A 239 41.80 -10.70 22.62
C MET A 239 42.47 -11.70 23.57
N GLN A 240 43.35 -12.57 23.06
CA GLN A 240 44.09 -13.48 23.94
C GLN A 240 45.09 -12.73 24.84
N ALA A 241 45.17 -13.10 26.12
CA ALA A 241 46.14 -12.53 27.06
C ALA A 241 47.60 -12.79 26.66
N SER A 242 47.86 -13.79 25.82
CA SER A 242 49.16 -14.12 25.23
C SER A 242 49.64 -13.11 24.17
N GLN A 243 48.83 -12.12 23.77
CA GLN A 243 49.14 -11.14 22.72
C GLN A 243 49.27 -9.70 23.24
N PRO A 244 50.23 -9.39 24.14
CA PRO A 244 50.36 -8.06 24.75
C PRO A 244 50.72 -6.96 23.74
N LEU A 245 51.47 -7.30 22.67
CA LEU A 245 51.83 -6.35 21.60
C LEU A 245 50.60 -5.91 20.79
N LEU A 246 49.65 -6.83 20.54
CA LEU A 246 48.39 -6.48 19.88
C LEU A 246 47.58 -5.51 20.73
N ARG A 247 47.47 -5.80 22.03
CA ARG A 247 46.77 -4.92 22.97
C ARG A 247 47.37 -3.51 23.00
N GLN A 248 48.69 -3.40 23.13
CA GLN A 248 49.38 -2.11 23.19
C GLN A 248 49.21 -1.30 21.90
N ALA A 249 49.36 -1.93 20.73
CA ALA A 249 49.13 -1.28 19.45
C ALA A 249 47.67 -0.83 19.28
N LEU A 250 46.71 -1.68 19.67
CA LEU A 250 45.28 -1.39 19.63
C LEU A 250 44.91 -0.22 20.56
N ASP A 251 45.44 -0.21 21.79
CA ASP A 251 45.17 0.84 22.78
C ASP A 251 45.74 2.20 22.31
N GLN A 252 46.92 2.22 21.68
CA GLN A 252 47.47 3.44 21.10
C GLN A 252 46.63 3.96 19.93
N ALA A 253 46.15 3.07 19.04
CA ALA A 253 45.29 3.44 17.93
C ALA A 253 43.92 3.94 18.41
N LEU A 254 43.31 3.26 19.39
CA LEU A 254 42.06 3.70 20.02
C LEU A 254 42.24 5.05 20.74
N GLY A 255 43.42 5.34 21.28
CA GLY A 255 43.71 6.59 21.98
C GLY A 255 43.73 7.83 21.07
N LEU A 256 43.82 7.62 19.76
CA LEU A 256 43.68 8.69 18.76
C LEU A 256 42.22 9.07 18.49
N ILE A 257 41.25 8.27 18.94
CA ILE A 257 39.84 8.64 18.88
C ILE A 257 39.61 9.65 20.00
N GLY A 258 39.71 10.94 19.65
CA GLY A 258 39.38 12.02 20.58
C GLY A 258 37.88 12.05 20.92
N GLU A 259 37.56 12.77 21.98
CA GLU A 259 36.17 13.01 22.41
C GLU A 259 35.23 13.48 21.27
N PRO A 260 35.61 14.42 20.39
CA PRO A 260 34.74 14.84 19.29
C PRO A 260 34.45 13.72 18.29
N GLN A 261 35.44 12.87 18.00
CA GLN A 261 35.27 11.72 17.10
C GLN A 261 34.39 10.64 17.73
N HIS A 262 34.51 10.40 19.04
CA HIS A 262 33.60 9.52 19.77
C HIS A 262 32.15 9.99 19.69
N GLN A 263 31.92 11.30 19.81
CA GLN A 263 30.57 11.85 19.71
C GLN A 263 29.97 11.68 18.32
N GLN A 264 30.75 11.94 17.26
CA GLN A 264 30.28 11.73 15.89
C GLN A 264 29.94 10.25 15.62
N LEU A 265 30.76 9.32 16.14
CA LEU A 265 30.49 7.88 16.05
C LEU A 265 29.16 7.51 16.70
N ILE A 266 28.89 7.99 17.92
CA ILE A 266 27.63 7.70 18.61
C ILE A 266 26.45 8.39 17.92
N GLN A 267 26.57 9.68 17.59
CA GLN A 267 25.49 10.44 16.94
C GLN A 267 25.02 9.80 15.64
N ARG A 268 25.98 9.38 14.80
CA ARG A 268 25.71 8.72 13.51
C ARG A 268 24.85 7.46 13.66
N TRP A 269 25.10 6.69 14.71
CA TRP A 269 24.42 5.43 14.97
C TRP A 269 23.26 5.54 15.97
N SER A 270 23.00 6.70 16.57
CA SER A 270 21.95 6.85 17.60
C SER A 270 20.91 7.91 17.28
N GLY A 271 20.94 8.55 16.11
CA GLY A 271 19.81 9.31 15.58
C GLY A 271 19.44 10.60 16.32
N GLY A 272 20.36 11.22 17.05
CA GLY A 272 20.18 12.58 17.59
C GLY A 272 19.20 12.73 18.77
N ALA A 273 18.48 11.70 19.21
CA ALA A 273 17.58 11.84 20.37
C ALA A 273 18.36 12.03 21.68
N LEU A 274 18.28 13.25 22.22
CA LEU A 274 19.02 13.77 23.36
C LEU A 274 18.78 13.08 24.70
N LEU A 275 17.59 12.50 24.92
CA LEU A 275 17.15 12.02 26.23
C LEU A 275 17.86 10.71 26.66
N LEU A 276 18.42 9.98 25.71
CA LEU A 276 19.03 8.66 25.91
C LEU A 276 20.55 8.63 25.67
N GLN A 277 21.19 9.77 25.37
CA GLN A 277 22.61 9.80 25.05
C GLN A 277 23.49 9.50 26.29
N PRO A 278 24.47 8.58 26.19
CA PRO A 278 25.35 8.20 27.30
C PRO A 278 26.48 9.20 27.58
N HIS A 279 26.80 10.12 26.67
CA HIS A 279 27.83 11.14 26.90
C HIS A 279 27.33 12.27 27.82
N VAL A 280 27.50 12.02 29.11
CA VAL A 280 27.46 13.03 30.17
C VAL A 280 28.78 13.80 30.11
N PHE A 281 28.81 14.98 29.48
CA PHE A 281 29.76 15.98 29.98
C PHE A 281 29.27 16.36 31.38
N PRO A 282 30.02 16.07 32.45
CA PRO A 282 29.67 16.61 33.75
C PRO A 282 29.67 18.14 33.60
N ILE A 283 28.53 18.75 33.90
CA ILE A 283 28.45 20.20 33.89
C ILE A 283 29.26 20.68 35.10
N ASP A 284 30.39 21.35 34.83
CA ASP A 284 31.24 21.90 35.86
C ASP A 284 30.57 23.13 36.49
N PHE A 285 29.78 22.86 37.52
CA PHE A 285 29.17 23.89 38.34
C PHE A 285 30.17 24.49 39.32
N THR A 286 30.14 25.81 39.47
CA THR A 286 30.87 26.52 40.53
C THR A 286 30.30 26.16 41.90
N ALA A 287 31.04 26.45 42.97
CA ALA A 287 30.55 26.21 44.33
C ALA A 287 29.22 26.93 44.62
N GLU A 288 29.08 28.16 44.12
CA GLU A 288 27.86 28.98 44.24
C GLU A 288 26.68 28.35 43.48
N GLU A 289 26.89 27.87 42.26
CA GLU A 289 25.85 27.19 41.45
C GLU A 289 25.39 25.88 42.10
N LYS A 290 26.34 25.08 42.63
CA LYS A 290 26.03 23.83 43.36
C LYS A 290 25.20 24.11 44.61
N GLN A 291 25.51 25.18 45.35
CA GLN A 291 24.73 25.59 46.50
C GLN A 291 23.34 26.08 46.10
N TRP A 292 23.24 26.85 45.02
CA TRP A 292 21.97 27.36 44.50
C TRP A 292 21.03 26.21 44.08
N LEU A 293 21.53 25.21 43.36
CA LEU A 293 20.76 24.02 42.96
C LEU A 293 20.24 23.22 44.16
N LYS A 294 21.03 23.12 45.23
CA LYS A 294 20.58 22.47 46.49
C LYS A 294 19.46 23.25 47.18
N GLN A 295 19.44 24.57 47.07
CA GLN A 295 18.43 25.44 47.65
C GLN A 295 17.15 25.50 46.78
N HIS A 296 17.25 25.22 45.48
CA HIS A 296 16.15 25.32 44.51
C HIS A 296 15.93 23.97 43.81
N PRO A 297 15.40 22.96 44.53
CA PRO A 297 15.14 21.63 43.95
C PRO A 297 13.98 21.62 42.93
N VAL A 298 13.19 22.70 42.88
CA VAL A 298 12.06 22.88 41.97
C VAL A 298 12.21 24.21 41.25
N LEU A 299 12.11 24.20 39.92
CA LEU A 299 12.08 25.39 39.08
C LEU A 299 10.67 25.61 38.54
N LYS A 300 10.14 26.81 38.73
CA LYS A 300 8.83 27.22 38.22
C LYS A 300 8.96 27.76 36.81
N VAL A 301 8.28 27.14 35.86
CA VAL A 301 8.33 27.52 34.44
C VAL A 301 7.01 28.17 34.03
N ALA A 302 7.04 29.40 33.53
CA ALA A 302 5.88 29.99 32.87
C ALA A 302 5.79 29.48 31.44
N ALA A 303 4.71 28.76 31.12
CA ALA A 303 4.51 28.10 29.83
C ALA A 303 3.23 28.59 29.14
N GLY A 304 3.33 28.96 27.87
CA GLY A 304 2.23 29.47 27.08
C GLY A 304 1.30 28.38 26.56
N HIS A 305 0.00 28.68 26.49
CA HIS A 305 -1.01 27.71 26.06
C HIS A 305 -0.99 27.41 24.55
N SER A 306 -0.43 28.29 23.72
CA SER A 306 -0.72 28.28 22.27
C SER A 306 0.43 28.75 21.38
N PHE A 307 1.63 28.20 21.56
CA PHE A 307 2.78 28.47 20.70
C PHE A 307 3.36 27.17 20.13
N ALA A 308 2.50 26.28 19.61
CA ALA A 308 2.95 25.03 18.99
C ALA A 308 3.76 25.30 17.69
N PRO A 309 4.81 24.51 17.41
CA PRO A 309 5.23 23.31 18.16
C PRO A 309 6.19 23.58 19.34
N VAL A 310 6.49 24.84 19.67
CA VAL A 310 7.45 25.19 20.74
C VAL A 310 6.90 24.90 22.12
N SER A 311 5.73 25.41 22.44
CA SER A 311 5.14 25.31 23.78
C SER A 311 3.63 25.36 23.67
N PHE A 312 2.95 24.28 24.07
CA PHE A 312 1.50 24.19 24.08
C PHE A 312 1.03 23.17 25.11
N PHE A 313 -0.27 23.07 25.32
CA PHE A 313 -0.85 21.99 26.12
C PHE A 313 -1.75 21.16 25.22
N ASP A 314 -1.68 19.84 25.37
CA ASP A 314 -2.56 18.91 24.67
C ASP A 314 -3.97 18.88 25.28
N ASP A 315 -4.86 18.07 24.70
CA ASP A 315 -6.26 17.92 25.14
C ASP A 315 -6.38 17.37 26.58
N GLN A 316 -5.34 16.71 27.08
CA GLN A 316 -5.27 16.21 28.46
C GLN A 316 -4.71 17.26 29.42
N GLY A 317 -4.32 18.44 28.92
CA GLY A 317 -3.78 19.54 29.70
C GLY A 317 -2.34 19.32 30.14
N VAL A 318 -1.61 18.41 29.50
CA VAL A 318 -0.17 18.15 29.70
C VAL A 318 0.63 19.12 28.84
N TRP A 319 1.75 19.62 29.38
CA TRP A 319 2.61 20.57 28.68
C TRP A 319 3.49 19.83 27.65
N ARG A 320 3.42 20.25 26.40
CA ARG A 320 4.07 19.62 25.24
C ARG A 320 4.79 20.66 24.39
N GLY A 321 5.65 20.17 23.49
CA GLY A 321 6.41 20.97 22.53
C GLY A 321 7.91 21.00 22.82
N ALA A 322 8.67 21.55 21.87
CA ALA A 322 10.13 21.57 21.92
C ALA A 322 10.71 22.22 23.18
N SER A 323 10.08 23.28 23.71
CA SER A 323 10.48 23.91 24.98
C SER A 323 10.23 23.03 26.20
N ALA A 324 9.19 22.19 26.19
CA ALA A 324 8.89 21.25 27.27
C ALA A 324 9.96 20.16 27.34
N GLU A 325 10.28 19.57 26.18
CA GLU A 325 11.35 18.57 26.06
C GLU A 325 12.73 19.13 26.44
N LEU A 326 13.07 20.34 25.95
CA LEU A 326 14.34 20.99 26.27
C LEU A 326 14.47 21.24 27.77
N LEU A 327 13.43 21.78 28.40
CA LEU A 327 13.48 22.12 29.82
C LEU A 327 13.47 20.87 30.69
N GLU A 328 12.76 19.81 30.30
CA GLU A 328 12.80 18.54 31.02
C GLU A 328 14.20 17.89 30.92
N LEU A 329 14.84 17.97 29.75
CA LEU A 329 16.23 17.54 29.57
C LEU A 329 17.20 18.35 30.44
N ILE A 330 17.07 19.68 30.46
CA ILE A 330 17.89 20.56 31.32
C ILE A 330 17.66 20.21 32.79
N ALA A 331 16.40 20.04 33.22
CA ALA A 331 16.04 19.71 34.59
C ALA A 331 16.67 18.38 35.04
N GLN A 332 16.62 17.35 34.18
CA GLN A 332 17.29 16.07 34.43
C GLN A 332 18.81 16.22 34.55
N ARG A 333 19.45 17.06 33.72
CA ARG A 333 20.90 17.27 33.73
C ARG A 333 21.39 18.01 34.97
N ILE A 334 20.62 18.99 35.45
CA ILE A 334 20.99 19.80 36.62
C ILE A 334 20.41 19.23 37.93
N GLY A 335 19.55 18.21 37.85
CA GLY A 335 19.03 17.48 39.01
C GLY A 335 17.89 18.18 39.76
N VAL A 336 17.01 18.88 39.03
CA VAL A 336 15.85 19.62 39.60
C VAL A 336 14.54 19.12 39.00
N ARG A 337 13.42 19.45 39.64
CA ARG A 337 12.07 19.20 39.13
C ARG A 337 11.47 20.47 38.52
N LEU A 338 10.57 20.32 37.57
CA LEU A 338 9.84 21.44 36.98
C LEU A 338 8.43 21.55 37.54
N GLU A 339 7.99 22.78 37.81
CA GLU A 339 6.60 23.09 38.16
C GLU A 339 6.04 24.08 37.12
N ILE A 340 4.97 23.71 36.43
CA ILE A 340 4.48 24.49 35.29
C ILE A 340 3.41 25.51 35.74
N ARG A 341 3.61 26.78 35.38
CA ARG A 341 2.64 27.88 35.51
C ARG A 341 2.02 28.15 34.15
N LYS A 342 0.75 27.78 33.98
CA LYS A 342 0.02 27.93 32.72
C LYS A 342 -0.25 29.41 32.45
N ALA A 343 0.06 29.87 31.24
CA ALA A 343 -0.19 31.22 30.79
C ALA A 343 -0.99 31.23 29.48
N HIS A 344 -1.91 32.18 29.30
CA HIS A 344 -2.82 32.19 28.15
C HIS A 344 -2.36 33.08 26.98
N SER A 345 -1.31 33.88 27.17
CA SER A 345 -0.74 34.76 26.14
C SER A 345 0.70 35.15 26.50
N LEU A 346 1.43 35.69 25.53
CA LEU A 346 2.78 36.24 25.79
C LEU A 346 2.76 37.35 26.85
N GLU A 347 1.78 38.24 26.78
CA GLU A 347 1.59 39.32 27.76
C GLU A 347 1.41 38.76 29.18
N ASN A 348 0.65 37.67 29.34
CA ASN A 348 0.46 37.01 30.61
C ASN A 348 1.72 36.27 31.10
N ILE A 349 2.52 35.68 30.20
CA ILE A 349 3.84 35.13 30.55
C ILE A 349 4.72 36.23 31.15
N LEU A 350 4.81 37.38 30.49
CA LEU A 350 5.62 38.50 30.97
C LEU A 350 5.12 39.03 32.33
N GLU A 351 3.80 39.03 32.56
CA GLU A 351 3.24 39.39 33.86
C GLU A 351 3.60 38.40 34.98
N ILE A 352 3.49 37.09 34.73
CA ILE A 352 3.89 36.02 35.67
C ILE A 352 5.37 36.16 36.03
N MET A 353 6.23 36.41 35.04
CA MET A 353 7.67 36.63 35.24
C MET A 353 7.92 37.90 36.08
N ARG A 354 7.20 39.00 35.80
CA ARG A 354 7.36 40.27 36.53
C ARG A 354 6.92 40.17 38.00
N ARG A 355 5.92 39.33 38.28
CA ARG A 355 5.44 39.07 39.65
C ARG A 355 6.33 38.10 40.44
N GLY A 356 7.33 37.48 39.81
CA GLY A 356 8.17 36.46 40.43
C GLY A 356 7.41 35.16 40.72
N GLU A 357 6.33 34.89 39.99
CA GLU A 357 5.54 33.66 40.14
C GLU A 357 6.18 32.46 39.38
N ALA A 358 7.14 32.74 38.49
CA ALA A 358 7.96 31.78 37.77
C ALA A 358 9.43 32.22 37.73
N ASP A 359 10.33 31.24 37.69
CA ASP A 359 11.79 31.45 37.71
C ASP A 359 12.37 31.55 36.29
N LEU A 360 11.71 30.93 35.31
CA LEU A 360 12.11 30.95 33.91
C LEU A 360 10.93 30.77 32.93
N THR A 361 11.16 31.15 31.68
CA THR A 361 10.25 30.91 30.57
C THR A 361 11.01 30.82 29.24
N THR A 362 10.34 30.38 28.18
CA THR A 362 10.88 30.42 26.81
C THR A 362 10.16 31.53 26.03
N LEU A 363 10.92 32.48 25.47
CA LEU A 363 10.36 33.63 24.76
C LEU A 363 10.84 33.70 23.30
N PRO A 364 9.94 34.01 22.34
CA PRO A 364 10.29 34.17 20.93
C PRO A 364 10.93 35.54 20.61
N ILE A 365 11.47 36.22 21.62
CA ILE A 365 11.96 37.60 21.55
C ILE A 365 13.10 37.76 22.55
N ARG A 366 14.27 38.22 22.08
CA ARG A 366 15.41 38.55 22.94
C ARG A 366 15.46 40.03 23.36
N ASN A 367 14.82 40.92 22.60
CA ASN A 367 14.89 42.36 22.80
C ASN A 367 13.54 42.94 23.23
N VAL A 368 12.93 42.31 24.23
CA VAL A 368 11.79 42.91 24.92
C VAL A 368 12.34 44.16 25.61
N GLY A 369 11.77 45.34 25.34
CA GLY A 369 12.34 46.63 25.77
C GLY A 369 12.71 46.66 27.25
N SER A 370 13.60 47.58 27.66
CA SER A 370 14.21 47.68 29.00
C SER A 370 13.23 47.72 30.20
N ALA A 371 11.92 47.71 29.97
CA ALA A 371 10.86 47.75 30.98
C ALA A 371 10.60 46.40 31.69
N ASP A 372 11.01 45.26 31.12
CA ASP A 372 10.63 43.94 31.67
C ASP A 372 11.68 43.25 32.56
N ASN A 373 12.87 43.85 32.75
CA ASN A 373 13.91 43.36 33.68
C ASN A 373 14.22 41.85 33.57
N LEU A 374 14.30 41.33 32.34
CA LEU A 374 14.66 39.92 32.06
C LEU A 374 16.10 39.81 31.55
N LEU A 375 16.74 38.69 31.88
CA LEU A 375 17.99 38.25 31.25
C LEU A 375 17.71 37.05 30.36
N PHE A 376 18.42 36.98 29.24
CA PHE A 376 18.22 35.95 28.23
C PHE A 376 19.41 35.02 28.13
N SER A 377 19.14 33.74 27.94
CA SER A 377 20.15 32.73 27.61
C SER A 377 20.78 33.00 26.25
N GLU A 378 21.78 32.19 25.90
CA GLU A 378 22.17 32.05 24.51
C GLU A 378 20.95 31.67 23.62
N PRO A 379 20.90 32.14 22.37
CA PRO A 379 19.83 31.79 21.43
C PRO A 379 19.66 30.28 21.26
N LEU A 380 18.42 29.81 21.36
CA LEU A 380 18.06 28.40 21.11
C LEU A 380 17.97 28.12 19.61
N THR A 381 17.27 28.98 18.87
CA THR A 381 17.07 28.83 17.42
C THR A 381 16.64 30.17 16.79
N PRO A 382 17.01 30.49 15.54
CA PRO A 382 16.52 31.66 14.84
C PRO A 382 15.01 31.58 14.56
N LEU A 383 14.32 32.69 14.74
CA LEU A 383 12.88 32.85 14.47
C LEU A 383 12.67 33.80 13.31
N SER A 384 12.01 33.29 12.26
CA SER A 384 11.56 34.08 11.12
C SER A 384 10.05 34.21 11.13
N TYR A 385 9.54 35.39 10.81
CA TYR A 385 8.11 35.66 10.65
C TYR A 385 7.76 35.67 9.16
N ASN A 386 6.59 35.14 8.83
CA ASN A 386 6.02 35.17 7.50
C ASN A 386 4.57 35.65 7.56
N LEU A 387 4.03 35.95 6.39
CA LEU A 387 2.62 36.28 6.26
C LEU A 387 1.86 35.07 5.77
N VAL A 388 0.64 34.92 6.24
CA VAL A 388 -0.29 33.89 5.79
C VAL A 388 -1.50 34.58 5.19
N VAL A 389 -1.83 34.17 3.96
CA VAL A 389 -2.92 34.72 3.13
C VAL A 389 -3.82 33.57 2.66
N ARG A 390 -4.99 33.91 2.11
CA ARG A 390 -5.86 32.91 1.47
C ARG A 390 -5.21 32.37 0.19
N MET A 391 -5.51 31.12 -0.17
CA MET A 391 -4.93 30.49 -1.37
C MET A 391 -5.15 31.33 -2.64
N ASN A 392 -6.36 31.88 -2.80
CA ASN A 392 -6.79 32.59 -4.01
C ASN A 392 -6.55 34.11 -3.97
N THR A 393 -5.76 34.62 -3.02
CA THR A 393 -5.38 36.03 -2.97
C THR A 393 -3.96 36.24 -3.46
N ASP A 394 -3.73 37.29 -4.24
CA ASP A 394 -2.38 37.69 -4.63
C ASP A 394 -1.56 38.02 -3.37
N PRO A 395 -0.34 37.46 -3.25
CA PRO A 395 0.48 37.73 -2.10
C PRO A 395 1.05 39.16 -2.21
N PRO A 396 1.16 39.90 -1.10
CA PRO A 396 1.82 41.21 -1.14
C PRO A 396 3.28 41.05 -1.58
N GLN A 397 3.71 41.94 -2.46
CA GLN A 397 5.07 41.94 -3.00
C GLN A 397 6.04 42.75 -2.14
N GLY A 398 5.54 43.60 -1.24
CA GLY A 398 6.37 44.32 -0.28
C GLY A 398 5.62 45.02 0.83
N VAL A 399 6.37 45.70 1.71
CA VAL A 399 5.85 46.44 2.87
C VAL A 399 4.83 47.52 2.47
N ALA A 400 4.98 48.10 1.27
CA ALA A 400 4.06 49.12 0.77
C ALA A 400 2.62 48.60 0.55
N ASP A 401 2.47 47.31 0.20
CA ASP A 401 1.18 46.67 -0.05
C ASP A 401 0.38 46.42 1.23
N MET A 402 1.00 46.67 2.39
CA MET A 402 0.44 46.45 3.72
C MET A 402 -0.41 47.64 4.20
N ARG A 403 -0.38 48.77 3.49
CA ARG A 403 -1.12 49.97 3.89
C ARG A 403 -2.63 49.73 3.82
N ASN A 404 -3.32 50.10 4.90
CA ASN A 404 -4.76 49.88 5.12
C ASN A 404 -5.19 48.40 5.12
N LYS A 405 -4.25 47.44 5.16
CA LYS A 405 -4.55 46.02 5.30
C LYS A 405 -4.73 45.66 6.77
N VAL A 406 -5.69 44.78 7.05
CA VAL A 406 -5.92 44.23 8.37
C VAL A 406 -4.99 43.04 8.58
N VAL A 407 -3.98 43.22 9.42
CA VAL A 407 -2.97 42.22 9.76
C VAL A 407 -3.25 41.68 11.15
N VAL A 408 -3.48 40.37 11.26
CA VAL A 408 -3.68 39.72 12.56
C VAL A 408 -2.36 39.19 13.09
N VAL A 409 -2.09 39.41 14.37
CA VAL A 409 -0.83 39.05 15.03
C VAL A 409 -1.16 38.48 16.41
N ASN A 410 -0.33 37.61 16.94
CA ASN A 410 -0.48 37.16 18.32
C ASN A 410 -0.31 38.34 19.31
N ARG A 411 -1.15 38.33 20.35
CA ARG A 411 -1.25 39.36 21.37
C ARG A 411 0.08 39.57 22.08
N GLY A 412 0.50 40.83 22.14
CA GLY A 412 1.76 41.25 22.74
C GLY A 412 2.93 41.36 21.74
N LEU A 413 2.86 40.70 20.58
CA LEU A 413 3.93 40.76 19.59
C LEU A 413 3.98 42.10 18.82
N VAL A 414 2.84 42.79 18.66
CA VAL A 414 2.79 44.07 17.92
C VAL A 414 3.73 45.09 18.55
N LYS A 415 3.61 45.27 19.88
CA LYS A 415 4.47 46.18 20.65
C LYS A 415 5.88 45.63 20.80
N ALA A 416 6.02 44.35 21.14
CA ALA A 416 7.33 43.76 21.44
C ALA A 416 8.27 43.72 20.22
N MET A 417 7.73 43.47 19.02
CA MET A 417 8.48 43.48 17.77
C MET A 417 8.48 44.84 17.06
N GLN A 418 7.74 45.83 17.59
CA GLN A 418 7.53 47.14 16.96
C GLN A 418 6.99 47.04 15.53
N TRP A 419 6.04 46.11 15.29
CA TRP A 419 5.50 45.85 13.95
C TRP A 419 4.86 47.08 13.30
N GLU A 420 4.35 48.02 14.09
CA GLU A 420 3.83 49.31 13.62
C GLU A 420 4.87 50.18 12.92
N LYS A 421 6.15 50.07 13.31
CA LYS A 421 7.26 50.77 12.63
C LYS A 421 7.68 50.08 11.35
N VAL A 422 7.59 48.74 11.32
CA VAL A 422 7.97 47.93 10.16
C VAL A 422 6.91 48.05 9.05
N PHE A 423 5.62 48.10 9.41
CA PHE A 423 4.50 48.18 8.48
C PHE A 423 3.67 49.46 8.71
N PRO A 424 4.20 50.63 8.30
CA PRO A 424 3.52 51.90 8.53
C PRO A 424 2.18 51.94 7.77
N GLY A 425 1.09 52.14 8.51
CA GLY A 425 -0.27 52.24 7.96
C GLY A 425 -1.01 50.90 7.83
N ALA A 426 -0.45 49.78 8.29
CA ALA A 426 -1.20 48.53 8.49
C ALA A 426 -2.10 48.64 9.73
N ILE A 427 -3.26 47.95 9.71
CA ILE A 427 -4.21 47.90 10.83
C ILE A 427 -3.99 46.58 11.57
N PHE A 428 -3.34 46.63 12.72
CA PHE A 428 -3.06 45.43 13.52
C PHE A 428 -4.26 45.02 14.39
N LYS A 429 -4.59 43.74 14.36
CA LYS A 429 -5.53 43.10 15.31
C LYS A 429 -4.80 42.00 16.07
N GLU A 430 -4.95 41.99 17.39
CA GLU A 430 -4.28 41.02 18.25
C GLU A 430 -5.20 39.84 18.62
N VAL A 431 -4.65 38.62 18.60
CA VAL A 431 -5.33 37.37 19.00
C VAL A 431 -4.49 36.56 19.97
N ASN A 432 -5.10 35.71 20.80
CA ASN A 432 -4.37 34.97 21.84
C ASN A 432 -3.57 33.76 21.30
N ASN A 433 -3.91 33.25 20.11
CA ASN A 433 -3.24 32.08 19.53
C ASN A 433 -3.13 32.17 17.99
N PRO A 434 -2.12 31.52 17.36
CA PRO A 434 -1.92 31.54 15.91
C PRO A 434 -3.10 30.96 15.12
N VAL A 435 -3.79 29.94 15.65
CA VAL A 435 -4.92 29.30 14.97
C VAL A 435 -6.08 30.27 14.76
N SER A 436 -6.38 31.12 15.75
CA SER A 436 -7.35 32.20 15.64
C SER A 436 -6.91 33.27 14.63
N ALA A 437 -5.61 33.49 14.46
CA ALA A 437 -5.11 34.38 13.41
C ALA A 437 -5.43 33.81 12.02
N PHE A 438 -5.16 32.52 11.81
CA PHE A 438 -5.46 31.81 10.57
C PHE A 438 -6.96 31.77 10.29
N ASP A 439 -7.80 31.46 11.28
CA ASP A 439 -9.26 31.45 11.16
C ASP A 439 -9.82 32.83 10.74
N MET A 440 -9.26 33.92 11.29
CA MET A 440 -9.65 35.27 10.87
C MET A 440 -9.30 35.57 9.41
N VAL A 441 -8.19 35.04 8.90
CA VAL A 441 -7.77 35.20 7.50
C VAL A 441 -8.62 34.33 6.58
N GLU A 442 -8.86 33.07 6.94
CA GLU A 442 -9.73 32.17 6.18
C GLU A 442 -11.13 32.78 6.01
N ASN A 443 -11.73 33.25 7.10
CA ASN A 443 -13.07 33.84 7.12
C ASN A 443 -13.15 35.29 6.61
N GLY A 444 -12.06 35.85 6.07
CA GLY A 444 -12.06 37.21 5.51
C GLY A 444 -12.18 38.35 6.52
N LYS A 445 -12.09 38.08 7.83
CA LYS A 445 -12.08 39.10 8.91
C LYS A 445 -10.75 39.86 8.98
N ALA A 446 -9.74 39.32 8.34
CA ALA A 446 -8.42 39.90 8.12
C ALA A 446 -7.93 39.64 6.70
N ASP A 447 -7.07 40.51 6.21
CA ASP A 447 -6.41 40.31 4.92
C ASP A 447 -5.33 39.23 5.04
N MET A 448 -4.64 39.20 6.19
CA MET A 448 -3.48 38.34 6.42
C MET A 448 -3.14 38.18 7.90
N ALA A 449 -2.36 37.14 8.21
CA ALA A 449 -1.81 36.88 9.53
C ALA A 449 -0.29 36.97 9.49
N LEU A 450 0.32 37.67 10.45
CA LEU A 450 1.78 37.73 10.63
C LEU A 450 2.15 36.80 11.80
N VAL A 451 2.79 35.69 11.47
CA VAL A 451 3.07 34.58 12.40
C VAL A 451 4.51 34.10 12.24
N ALA A 452 5.04 33.39 13.24
CA ALA A 452 6.34 32.75 13.06
C ALA A 452 6.21 31.56 12.10
N THR A 453 7.23 31.36 11.27
CA THR A 453 7.26 30.33 10.21
C THR A 453 7.03 28.93 10.78
N MET A 454 7.51 28.67 12.00
CA MET A 454 7.28 27.39 12.66
C MET A 454 5.81 27.16 13.03
N ASN A 455 5.05 28.21 13.36
CA ASN A 455 3.62 28.07 13.65
C ASN A 455 2.83 27.80 12.37
N SER A 456 3.11 28.53 11.28
CA SER A 456 2.42 28.32 9.99
C SER A 456 2.73 26.93 9.43
N ARG A 457 3.99 26.49 9.44
CA ARG A 457 4.37 25.15 8.97
C ARG A 457 3.76 24.02 9.78
N TYR A 458 3.51 24.23 11.07
CA TYR A 458 2.85 23.26 11.93
C TYR A 458 1.34 23.22 11.69
N TYR A 459 0.66 24.39 11.70
CA TYR A 459 -0.80 24.44 11.68
C TYR A 459 -1.43 24.43 10.28
N LEU A 460 -0.76 24.95 9.26
CA LEU A 460 -1.36 25.03 7.91
C LEU A 460 -1.65 23.65 7.31
N PRO A 461 -0.72 22.66 7.33
CA PRO A 461 -1.01 21.32 6.84
C PRO A 461 -2.05 20.57 7.68
N LEU A 462 -2.10 20.86 9.00
CA LEU A 462 -2.96 20.18 9.96
C LEU A 462 -4.42 20.65 9.89
N LEU A 463 -4.65 21.98 9.87
CA LEU A 463 -5.97 22.59 10.08
C LEU A 463 -6.47 23.38 8.86
N PHE A 464 -5.58 23.84 7.98
CA PHE A 464 -5.92 24.78 6.89
C PHE A 464 -5.43 24.30 5.52
N ASN A 465 -5.28 22.99 5.34
CA ASN A 465 -4.73 22.40 4.13
C ASN A 465 -5.54 22.82 2.89
N GLY A 466 -4.87 23.43 1.91
CA GLY A 466 -5.50 23.93 0.68
C GLY A 466 -6.38 25.17 0.85
N LYS A 467 -6.41 25.82 2.03
CA LYS A 467 -7.21 27.04 2.27
C LYS A 467 -6.38 28.30 2.43
N LEU A 468 -5.25 28.18 3.13
CA LEU A 468 -4.31 29.26 3.39
C LEU A 468 -2.91 28.88 2.87
N ARG A 469 -2.09 29.89 2.56
CA ARG A 469 -0.69 29.71 2.16
C ARG A 469 0.21 30.78 2.75
N GLU A 470 1.49 30.44 2.85
CA GLU A 470 2.53 31.39 3.20
C GLU A 470 2.80 32.35 2.03
N ALA A 471 2.93 33.63 2.35
CA ALA A 471 3.39 34.71 1.48
C ALA A 471 4.66 35.30 2.12
N ASN A 472 5.81 35.04 1.51
CA ASN A 472 7.08 35.56 2.00
C ASN A 472 7.26 37.01 1.55
N ILE A 473 7.51 37.91 2.50
CA ILE A 473 8.01 39.26 2.24
C ILE A 473 9.47 39.32 2.66
N THR A 474 10.32 39.86 1.79
CA THR A 474 11.73 40.11 2.08
C THR A 474 11.90 41.31 3.02
N GLY A 475 12.85 41.23 3.96
CA GLY A 475 13.22 42.36 4.82
C GLY A 475 12.50 42.45 6.17
N LEU A 476 11.85 41.37 6.62
CA LEU A 476 11.32 41.29 7.98
C LEU A 476 12.46 41.13 9.01
N PRO A 477 12.39 41.81 10.16
CA PRO A 477 13.37 41.64 11.22
C PRO A 477 13.33 40.19 11.75
N GLY A 478 14.46 39.51 11.68
CA GLY A 478 14.65 38.23 12.34
C GLY A 478 14.66 38.39 13.86
N ASN A 479 14.30 37.33 14.57
CA ASN A 479 14.47 37.23 16.02
C ASN A 479 15.08 35.88 16.40
N VAL A 480 15.19 35.61 17.69
CA VAL A 480 15.64 34.32 18.21
C VAL A 480 14.72 33.87 19.33
N LEU A 481 14.57 32.56 19.45
CA LEU A 481 13.98 31.93 20.63
C LEU A 481 15.05 31.83 21.72
N SER A 482 14.75 32.26 22.94
CA SER A 482 15.69 32.20 24.08
C SER A 482 14.97 31.80 25.36
N LEU A 483 15.70 31.23 26.32
CA LEU A 483 15.22 31.17 27.71
C LEU A 483 15.35 32.55 28.33
N ALA A 484 14.39 32.92 29.16
CA ALA A 484 14.39 34.18 29.88
C ALA A 484 14.20 33.93 31.38
N VAL A 485 14.97 34.64 32.20
CA VAL A 485 14.89 34.61 33.67
C VAL A 485 14.78 36.04 34.20
N PRO A 486 14.25 36.24 35.42
CA PRO A 486 14.28 37.54 36.08
C PRO A 486 15.73 38.07 36.27
N SER A 487 15.93 39.38 36.21
CA SER A 487 17.28 39.99 36.22
C SER A 487 18.12 39.77 37.49
N ASP A 488 17.47 39.40 38.60
CA ASP A 488 18.08 38.98 39.85
C ASP A 488 18.52 37.50 39.85
N HIS A 489 18.07 36.69 38.88
CA HIS A 489 18.35 35.25 38.77
C HIS A 489 19.61 34.95 37.91
N ARG A 490 20.71 35.70 38.14
CA ARG A 490 21.96 35.56 37.36
C ARG A 490 22.63 34.20 37.50
N ILE A 491 22.57 33.59 38.68
CA ILE A 491 23.13 32.26 38.94
C ILE A 491 22.37 31.20 38.14
N LEU A 492 21.02 31.29 38.13
CA LEU A 492 20.19 30.40 37.31
C LEU A 492 20.51 30.55 35.82
N LEU A 493 20.68 31.78 35.32
CA LEU A 493 21.07 32.00 33.93
C LEU A 493 22.42 31.33 33.59
N SER A 494 23.41 31.43 34.47
CA SER A 494 24.71 30.75 34.30
C SER A 494 24.54 29.24 34.21
N ILE A 495 23.75 28.64 35.12
CA ILE A 495 23.42 27.22 35.13
C ILE A 495 22.73 26.81 33.83
N LEU A 496 21.74 27.58 33.37
CA LEU A 496 21.00 27.31 32.14
C LEU A 496 21.91 27.39 30.91
N ASN A 497 22.79 28.39 30.80
CA ASN A 497 23.73 28.50 29.69
C ASN A 497 24.73 27.33 29.67
N LYS A 498 25.23 26.90 30.83
CA LYS A 498 26.08 25.70 30.92
C LYS A 498 25.34 24.43 30.51
N ALA A 499 24.08 24.30 30.91
CA ALA A 499 23.23 23.19 30.50
C ALA A 499 22.94 23.21 28.99
N LEU A 500 22.63 24.38 28.41
CA LEU A 500 22.45 24.55 26.96
C LEU A 500 23.72 24.22 26.18
N PHE A 501 24.88 24.67 26.64
CA PHE A 501 26.16 24.36 26.01
C PHE A 501 26.43 22.85 25.98
N SER A 502 26.02 22.13 27.02
CA SER A 502 26.17 20.66 27.08
C SER A 502 25.25 19.89 26.11
N ILE A 503 24.22 20.53 25.55
CA ILE A 503 23.24 19.92 24.64
C ILE A 503 23.74 19.99 23.19
N GLY A 504 24.53 21.00 22.82
CA GLY A 504 25.08 21.17 21.46
C GLY A 504 24.06 21.74 20.45
N PRO A 505 24.51 22.54 19.46
CA PRO A 505 23.62 23.27 18.54
C PRO A 505 22.85 22.35 17.58
N GLU A 506 23.46 21.29 17.06
CA GLU A 506 22.80 20.35 16.14
C GLU A 506 21.60 19.65 16.79
N ASN A 507 21.73 19.29 18.07
CA ASN A 507 20.65 18.66 18.82
C ASN A 507 19.51 19.66 19.14
N LEU A 508 19.83 20.94 19.35
CA LEU A 508 18.83 22.01 19.47
C LEU A 508 18.09 22.21 18.14
N ASP A 509 18.80 22.21 17.01
CA ASP A 509 18.19 22.32 15.69
C ASP A 509 17.27 21.14 15.38
N ASN A 510 17.67 19.89 15.67
CA ASN A 510 16.80 18.73 15.51
C ASN A 510 15.50 18.88 16.33
N LEU A 511 15.63 19.29 17.61
CA LEU A 511 14.50 19.46 18.52
C LEU A 511 13.49 20.51 18.02
N PHE A 512 13.97 21.66 17.53
CA PHE A 512 13.09 22.77 17.14
C PHE A 512 12.65 22.72 15.65
N ASN A 513 13.43 22.08 14.77
CA ASN A 513 13.22 22.16 13.32
C ASN A 513 12.94 20.84 12.60
N GLU A 514 13.27 19.67 13.16
CA GLU A 514 13.09 18.38 12.45
C GLU A 514 12.00 17.53 13.11
N ARG A 515 12.13 17.24 14.40
CA ARG A 515 11.24 16.31 15.13
C ARG A 515 9.77 16.72 15.08
N TRP A 516 9.51 18.01 15.25
CA TRP A 516 8.15 18.56 15.27
C TRP A 516 7.63 18.99 13.88
N ARG A 517 8.39 18.72 12.79
CA ARG A 517 8.11 19.24 11.44
C ARG A 517 7.30 18.27 10.56
N THR A 518 7.38 16.96 10.75
CA THR A 518 6.83 15.99 9.78
C THR A 518 6.51 14.61 10.38
N ASN A 519 5.48 14.49 11.22
CA ASN A 519 4.86 13.18 11.53
C ASN A 519 3.33 13.24 11.67
N VAL A 520 2.66 14.22 11.05
CA VAL A 520 1.20 14.15 10.83
C VAL A 520 0.94 13.58 9.43
N GLY A 521 1.43 12.36 9.23
CA GLY A 521 1.12 11.51 8.08
C GLY A 521 -0.19 10.75 8.30
N ALA A 522 -1.27 11.47 8.60
CA ALA A 522 -2.64 11.01 8.42
C ALA A 522 -3.49 12.26 8.46
N SER A 523 -4.15 12.57 7.35
CA SER A 523 -5.24 13.51 7.30
C SER A 523 -6.29 13.11 8.34
N ASN A 524 -6.22 13.66 9.54
CA ASN A 524 -7.35 13.79 10.44
C ASN A 524 -8.29 14.87 9.88
N GLN A 525 -8.77 14.68 8.63
CA GLN A 525 -10.10 15.13 8.24
C GLN A 525 -11.12 14.26 8.99
N SER A 526 -11.03 14.29 10.31
CA SER A 526 -11.74 13.42 11.23
C SER A 526 -13.06 14.08 11.51
N TRP A 527 -14.08 13.78 10.69
CA TRP A 527 -15.54 13.76 10.96
C TRP A 527 -16.22 14.97 11.66
N TYR A 528 -15.58 15.64 12.61
CA TYR A 528 -16.03 16.79 13.40
C TYR A 528 -16.38 18.02 12.56
N ASP A 529 -15.56 18.41 11.56
CA ASP A 529 -15.85 19.59 10.72
C ASP A 529 -17.04 19.36 9.77
N TYR A 530 -17.27 18.13 9.32
CA TYR A 530 -18.46 17.77 8.55
C TYR A 530 -19.71 17.65 9.43
N SER A 531 -19.57 17.52 10.75
CA SER A 531 -20.72 17.32 11.64
C SER A 531 -21.40 18.63 12.03
N LEU A 532 -20.67 19.69 12.42
CA LEU A 532 -21.30 20.89 13.00
C LEU A 532 -22.06 21.75 11.97
N GLY A 533 -21.48 22.03 10.81
CA GLY A 533 -22.15 22.85 9.77
C GLY A 533 -23.40 22.18 9.20
N LEU A 534 -23.34 20.86 8.98
CA LEU A 534 -24.46 20.06 8.48
C LEU A 534 -25.53 19.89 9.57
N ILE A 535 -25.15 19.72 10.84
CA ILE A 535 -26.07 19.71 11.98
C ILE A 535 -26.73 21.08 12.15
N TYR A 536 -26.00 22.20 12.08
CA TYR A 536 -26.61 23.53 12.15
C TYR A 536 -27.50 23.82 10.94
N LEU A 537 -27.16 23.35 9.74
CA LEU A 537 -28.01 23.44 8.56
C LEU A 537 -29.29 22.62 8.75
N VAL A 538 -29.19 21.38 9.23
CA VAL A 538 -30.35 20.51 9.49
C VAL A 538 -31.20 21.10 10.60
N ILE A 539 -30.61 21.61 11.68
CA ILE A 539 -31.32 22.31 12.76
C ILE A 539 -31.94 23.61 12.25
N ALA A 540 -31.27 24.37 11.40
CA ALA A 540 -31.79 25.62 10.83
C ALA A 540 -32.93 25.35 9.85
N VAL A 541 -32.82 24.34 8.98
CA VAL A 541 -33.88 23.90 8.07
C VAL A 541 -35.05 23.32 8.85
N ALA A 542 -34.80 22.48 9.87
CA ALA A 542 -35.84 21.95 10.75
C ALA A 542 -36.52 23.08 11.55
N SER A 543 -35.75 24.04 12.06
CA SER A 543 -36.28 25.22 12.78
C SER A 543 -37.05 26.15 11.84
N LEU A 544 -36.61 26.32 10.60
CA LEU A 544 -37.31 27.09 9.57
C LEU A 544 -38.61 26.38 9.18
N LEU A 545 -38.59 25.07 8.95
CA LEU A 545 -39.79 24.27 8.70
C LEU A 545 -40.74 24.28 9.90
N LEU A 546 -40.20 24.25 11.12
CA LEU A 546 -40.98 24.38 12.35
C LEU A 546 -41.60 25.78 12.46
N LEU A 547 -40.86 26.85 12.16
CA LEU A 547 -41.36 28.21 12.16
C LEU A 547 -42.40 28.44 11.05
N VAL A 548 -42.19 27.89 9.86
CA VAL A 548 -43.18 27.90 8.77
C VAL A 548 -44.42 27.11 9.18
N SER A 549 -44.25 25.93 9.79
CA SER A 549 -45.35 25.12 10.32
C SER A 549 -46.10 25.86 11.43
N LEU A 550 -45.41 26.50 12.37
CA LEU A 550 -46.01 27.26 13.46
C LEU A 550 -46.68 28.55 12.97
N ALA A 551 -46.07 29.26 12.02
CA ALA A 551 -46.66 30.42 11.38
C ALA A 551 -47.88 30.03 10.53
N TRP A 552 -47.80 28.92 9.80
CA TRP A 552 -48.91 28.35 9.05
C TRP A 552 -50.03 27.91 9.98
N ASN A 553 -49.71 27.25 11.10
CA ASN A 553 -50.66 26.78 12.10
C ASN A 553 -51.29 27.97 12.86
N SER A 554 -50.53 29.03 13.15
CA SER A 554 -51.06 30.27 13.74
C SER A 554 -51.95 31.04 12.76
N ARG A 555 -51.57 31.09 11.47
CA ARG A 555 -52.39 31.65 10.40
C ARG A 555 -53.65 30.82 10.20
N LEU A 556 -53.56 29.48 10.22
CA LEU A 556 -54.67 28.53 10.19
C LEU A 556 -55.60 28.77 11.37
N ARG A 557 -55.08 28.89 12.59
CA ARG A 557 -55.89 29.13 13.78
C ARG A 557 -56.58 30.50 13.74
N LYS A 558 -55.93 31.54 13.21
CA LYS A 558 -56.58 32.85 12.97
C LYS A 558 -57.62 32.80 11.84
N GLN A 559 -57.42 31.97 10.80
CA GLN A 559 -58.38 31.74 9.72
C GLN A 559 -59.57 30.89 10.18
N ILE A 560 -59.32 29.89 11.00
CA ILE A 560 -60.29 28.98 11.62
C ILE A 560 -61.11 29.74 12.65
N ALA A 561 -60.52 30.61 13.47
CA ALA A 561 -61.27 31.46 14.40
C ALA A 561 -62.19 32.47 13.67
N LYS A 562 -61.79 32.95 12.47
CA LYS A 562 -62.66 33.75 11.59
C LYS A 562 -63.74 32.93 10.88
N ARG A 563 -63.52 31.63 10.63
CA ARG A 563 -64.48 30.69 9.99
C ARG A 563 -65.48 30.12 11.00
N GLN A 564 -65.04 29.85 12.22
CA GLN A 564 -65.86 29.35 13.33
C GLN A 564 -66.88 30.38 13.83
N SER A 565 -66.68 31.68 13.57
CA SER A 565 -67.75 32.67 13.78
C SER A 565 -68.81 32.67 12.67
N ALA A 566 -68.54 32.05 11.51
CA ALA A 566 -69.47 31.95 10.38
C ALA A 566 -70.25 30.63 10.35
N GLU A 567 -69.70 29.52 10.86
CA GLU A 567 -70.42 28.24 11.15
C GLU A 567 -71.31 28.31 12.41
N LYS A 568 -71.31 29.48 13.07
CA LYS A 568 -72.50 29.99 13.79
C LYS A 568 -73.72 30.16 12.87
N ALA A 569 -73.56 30.00 11.57
CA ALA A 569 -74.63 29.73 10.64
C ALA A 569 -74.72 28.24 10.31
N LEU A 570 -74.60 27.38 11.32
CA LEU A 570 -75.66 26.53 11.91
C LEU A 570 -76.91 26.18 11.07
N SER A 571 -77.30 27.01 10.11
CA SER A 571 -78.15 26.64 8.98
C SER A 571 -77.46 25.63 8.07
N ASP A 572 -76.15 25.76 7.90
CA ASP A 572 -75.29 24.71 7.37
C ASP A 572 -75.39 23.47 8.24
N GLN A 573 -75.74 23.50 9.52
CA GLN A 573 -75.79 22.28 10.33
C GLN A 573 -76.87 21.28 9.86
N LEU A 574 -77.98 21.76 9.29
CA LEU A 574 -79.03 20.90 8.70
C LEU A 574 -78.64 20.45 7.30
N ASN A 575 -78.08 21.34 6.48
CA ASN A 575 -77.58 20.99 5.17
C ASN A 575 -76.34 20.10 5.25
N PHE A 576 -75.48 20.30 6.26
CA PHE A 576 -74.33 19.49 6.66
C PHE A 576 -74.82 18.14 7.14
N MET A 577 -75.90 18.00 7.88
CA MET A 577 -76.41 16.66 8.22
C MET A 577 -76.83 15.84 6.98
N THR A 578 -77.56 16.42 6.03
CA THR A 578 -78.01 15.72 4.81
C THR A 578 -76.87 15.56 3.79
N THR A 579 -76.05 16.60 3.62
CA THR A 579 -74.83 16.61 2.78
C THR A 579 -73.72 15.77 3.40
N LEU A 580 -73.61 15.62 4.72
CA LEU A 580 -72.64 14.69 5.35
C LEU A 580 -72.95 13.28 4.92
N ILE A 581 -74.24 12.93 4.94
CA ILE A 581 -74.69 11.61 4.51
C ILE A 581 -74.45 11.49 2.99
N ASP A 582 -74.85 12.47 2.16
CA ASP A 582 -74.71 12.45 0.68
C ASP A 582 -73.27 12.59 0.14
N VAL A 583 -72.40 13.35 0.81
CA VAL A 583 -70.98 13.56 0.45
C VAL A 583 -70.07 12.53 1.09
N THR A 584 -70.56 11.72 2.05
CA THR A 584 -69.85 10.50 2.40
C THR A 584 -69.67 9.72 1.09
N PRO A 585 -68.43 9.57 0.57
CA PRO A 585 -68.18 9.09 -0.80
C PRO A 585 -68.44 7.58 -0.94
N TYR A 586 -69.15 7.03 0.03
CA TYR A 586 -69.41 5.64 0.25
C TYR A 586 -70.91 5.48 0.45
N PRO A 587 -71.51 4.41 -0.06
CA PRO A 587 -72.91 4.12 0.15
C PRO A 587 -73.28 4.05 1.64
N VAL A 588 -74.23 4.89 2.06
CA VAL A 588 -74.78 4.94 3.43
C VAL A 588 -76.30 4.90 3.35
N TYR A 589 -76.89 4.04 4.17
CA TYR A 589 -78.33 3.84 4.22
C TYR A 589 -78.79 3.54 5.65
N VAL A 590 -80.02 3.90 5.95
CA VAL A 590 -80.61 3.80 7.29
C VAL A 590 -81.83 2.88 7.19
N LEU A 591 -81.85 1.83 7.99
CA LEU A 591 -82.97 0.90 8.10
C LEU A 591 -83.70 1.11 9.43
N ASP A 592 -85.01 0.89 9.45
CA ASP A 592 -85.80 0.83 10.67
C ASP A 592 -85.66 -0.54 11.37
N ARG A 593 -86.32 -0.71 12.53
CA ARG A 593 -86.32 -1.98 13.28
C ARG A 593 -86.93 -3.17 12.52
N LYS A 594 -87.73 -2.93 11.48
CA LYS A 594 -88.34 -3.97 10.64
C LYS A 594 -87.49 -4.27 9.41
N GLY A 595 -86.35 -3.60 9.24
CA GLY A 595 -85.48 -3.75 8.07
C GLY A 595 -85.94 -2.92 6.87
N GLN A 596 -86.79 -1.90 7.04
CA GLN A 596 -87.25 -1.04 5.95
C GLN A 596 -86.35 0.19 5.80
N LEU A 597 -86.06 0.58 4.57
CA LEU A 597 -85.23 1.75 4.26
C LEU A 597 -85.92 3.06 4.68
N LEU A 598 -85.31 3.78 5.63
CA LEU A 598 -85.74 5.09 6.13
C LEU A 598 -85.12 6.25 5.34
N SER A 599 -83.84 6.14 5.00
CA SER A 599 -83.10 7.15 4.25
C SER A 599 -81.86 6.53 3.63
N CYS A 600 -81.41 7.06 2.50
CA CYS A 600 -80.14 6.69 1.88
C CYS A 600 -79.49 7.89 1.23
N ASN A 601 -78.18 7.79 1.11
CA ASN A 601 -77.35 8.81 0.50
C ASN A 601 -77.28 8.67 -1.02
N GLU A 602 -76.90 9.72 -1.73
CA GLU A 602 -76.79 9.69 -3.19
C GLU A 602 -75.76 8.65 -3.70
N HIS A 603 -74.66 8.42 -2.97
CA HIS A 603 -73.68 7.40 -3.33
C HIS A 603 -74.24 5.97 -3.25
N TYR A 604 -75.19 5.70 -2.34
CA TYR A 604 -75.91 4.42 -2.28
C TYR A 604 -76.79 4.21 -3.50
N LEU A 605 -77.49 5.25 -3.94
CA LEU A 605 -78.31 5.22 -5.15
C LEU A 605 -77.46 5.02 -6.41
N GLN A 606 -76.33 5.73 -6.51
CA GLN A 606 -75.40 5.61 -7.64
C GLN A 606 -74.70 4.25 -7.69
N ALA A 607 -74.23 3.73 -6.55
CA ALA A 607 -73.54 2.44 -6.49
C ALA A 607 -74.46 1.26 -6.89
N LEU A 608 -75.74 1.37 -6.59
CA LEU A 608 -76.75 0.37 -6.92
C LEU A 608 -77.48 0.66 -8.24
N THR A 609 -77.18 1.80 -8.89
CA THR A 609 -77.81 2.26 -10.14
C THR A 609 -79.33 2.41 -10.03
N LEU A 610 -79.83 2.86 -8.88
CA LEU A 610 -81.25 3.03 -8.59
C LEU A 610 -81.62 4.52 -8.47
N THR A 611 -82.87 4.86 -8.79
CA THR A 611 -83.42 6.16 -8.43
C THR A 611 -83.90 6.17 -6.98
N ARG A 612 -83.95 7.35 -6.34
CA ARG A 612 -84.44 7.49 -4.96
C ARG A 612 -85.88 6.99 -4.81
N GLU A 613 -86.72 7.13 -5.83
CA GLU A 613 -88.10 6.63 -5.82
C GLU A 613 -88.17 5.10 -5.92
N GLU A 614 -87.31 4.47 -6.72
CA GLU A 614 -87.20 3.01 -6.82
C GLU A 614 -86.65 2.38 -5.52
N ALA A 615 -85.64 3.01 -4.91
CA ALA A 615 -85.08 2.56 -3.63
C ALA A 615 -86.09 2.70 -2.47
N MET A 616 -86.88 3.77 -2.45
CA MET A 616 -87.89 4.02 -1.41
C MET A 616 -89.20 3.24 -1.63
N SER A 617 -89.42 2.66 -2.82
CA SER A 617 -90.58 1.80 -3.13
C SER A 617 -90.31 0.30 -2.91
N HIS A 618 -89.05 -0.15 -3.03
CA HIS A 618 -88.64 -1.53 -2.71
C HIS A 618 -88.34 -1.73 -1.21
N ARG A 619 -89.26 -1.33 -0.33
CA ARG A 619 -89.04 -1.26 1.12
C ARG A 619 -88.79 -2.59 1.81
N ASP A 620 -89.18 -3.71 1.21
CA ASP A 620 -89.25 -5.01 1.88
C ASP A 620 -88.14 -6.00 1.45
N ASN A 621 -87.14 -5.58 0.66
CA ASN A 621 -86.15 -6.53 0.14
C ASN A 621 -84.70 -6.01 0.20
N ILE A 622 -84.12 -5.99 1.41
CA ILE A 622 -82.69 -5.68 1.62
C ILE A 622 -81.77 -6.66 0.84
N GLY A 623 -82.26 -7.85 0.50
CA GLY A 623 -81.50 -8.88 -0.23
C GLY A 623 -81.56 -8.80 -1.76
N GLY A 624 -82.26 -7.83 -2.35
CA GLY A 624 -82.51 -7.76 -3.80
C GLY A 624 -81.51 -6.92 -4.61
N ILE A 625 -80.63 -6.15 -3.96
CA ILE A 625 -79.88 -5.08 -4.64
C ILE A 625 -78.36 -5.32 -4.63
N ILE A 626 -77.88 -6.23 -3.78
CA ILE A 626 -76.49 -6.73 -3.79
C ILE A 626 -76.59 -8.23 -4.06
N ASP A 627 -75.95 -8.71 -5.12
CA ASP A 627 -75.97 -10.12 -5.49
C ASP A 627 -74.99 -10.84 -4.55
N ILE A 628 -75.53 -11.40 -3.47
CA ILE A 628 -74.77 -12.03 -2.40
C ILE A 628 -75.12 -13.53 -2.45
N ASP A 629 -74.11 -14.40 -2.32
CA ASP A 629 -74.34 -15.84 -2.21
C ASP A 629 -75.28 -16.18 -1.03
N ASP A 630 -76.05 -17.27 -1.13
CA ASP A 630 -77.07 -17.61 -0.12
C ASP A 630 -76.50 -17.72 1.30
N LYS A 631 -75.22 -18.09 1.42
CA LYS A 631 -74.50 -18.17 2.69
C LYS A 631 -74.20 -16.80 3.30
N SER A 632 -73.74 -15.81 2.52
CA SER A 632 -73.49 -14.48 3.07
C SER A 632 -74.77 -13.66 3.27
N ARG A 633 -75.86 -13.98 2.54
CA ARG A 633 -77.19 -13.39 2.78
C ARG A 633 -77.74 -13.77 4.17
N SER A 634 -77.63 -15.04 4.56
CA SER A 634 -78.05 -15.49 5.90
C SER A 634 -77.20 -14.87 7.02
N THR A 635 -75.89 -14.75 6.81
CA THR A 635 -74.97 -14.13 7.77
C THR A 635 -75.25 -12.64 7.95
N LEU A 636 -75.55 -11.92 6.86
CA LEU A 636 -75.90 -10.51 6.91
C LEU A 636 -77.23 -10.27 7.64
N ALA A 637 -78.24 -11.11 7.40
CA ALA A 637 -79.51 -11.05 8.12
C ALA A 637 -79.34 -11.28 9.64
N GLN A 638 -78.50 -12.24 10.03
CA GLN A 638 -78.16 -12.46 11.44
C GLN A 638 -77.43 -11.25 12.05
N ASP A 639 -76.50 -10.64 11.33
CA ASP A 639 -75.78 -9.47 11.81
C ASP A 639 -76.72 -8.26 12.02
N TYR A 640 -77.70 -8.04 11.13
CA TYR A 640 -78.72 -7.01 11.36
C TYR A 640 -79.58 -7.31 12.59
N GLN A 641 -80.01 -8.57 12.75
CA GLN A 641 -80.82 -8.97 13.90
C GLN A 641 -80.05 -8.74 15.21
N LEU A 642 -78.77 -9.13 15.26
CA LEU A 642 -77.90 -8.91 16.41
C LEU A 642 -77.74 -7.41 16.74
N ALA A 643 -77.53 -6.57 15.72
CA ALA A 643 -77.38 -5.13 15.91
C ALA A 643 -78.68 -4.46 16.39
N ILE A 644 -79.84 -4.89 15.92
CA ILE A 644 -81.15 -4.31 16.28
C ILE A 644 -81.64 -4.80 17.65
N GLU A 645 -81.53 -6.10 17.94
CA GLU A 645 -82.05 -6.69 19.18
C GLU A 645 -81.14 -6.42 20.38
N TYR A 646 -79.82 -6.55 20.18
CA TYR A 646 -78.84 -6.45 21.27
C TYR A 646 -78.09 -5.11 21.27
N GLY A 647 -78.30 -4.25 20.27
CA GLY A 647 -77.68 -2.93 20.21
C GLY A 647 -76.16 -2.98 20.02
N VAL A 648 -75.64 -4.07 19.49
CA VAL A 648 -74.21 -4.28 19.29
C VAL A 648 -73.81 -3.75 17.91
N PRO A 649 -72.86 -2.83 17.80
CA PRO A 649 -72.34 -2.41 16.51
C PRO A 649 -71.56 -3.55 15.86
N ILE A 650 -71.79 -3.79 14.57
CA ILE A 650 -71.11 -4.85 13.81
C ILE A 650 -70.32 -4.23 12.67
N GLN A 651 -69.05 -4.61 12.56
CA GLN A 651 -68.17 -4.21 11.47
C GLN A 651 -67.50 -5.47 10.93
N ARG A 652 -67.60 -5.69 9.61
CA ARG A 652 -67.00 -6.86 8.95
C ARG A 652 -66.63 -6.53 7.51
N ASP A 653 -65.51 -7.10 7.08
CA ASP A 653 -65.19 -7.23 5.66
C ASP A 653 -66.11 -8.28 5.03
N ARG A 654 -66.62 -7.96 3.84
CA ARG A 654 -67.50 -8.83 3.07
C ARG A 654 -67.11 -8.79 1.60
N GLU A 655 -67.22 -9.94 0.95
CA GLU A 655 -67.18 -10.00 -0.51
C GLU A 655 -68.61 -9.86 -1.03
N VAL A 656 -68.82 -8.88 -1.89
CA VAL A 656 -70.13 -8.59 -2.44
C VAL A 656 -70.02 -8.41 -3.95
N MET A 657 -71.02 -8.89 -4.68
CA MET A 657 -71.11 -8.67 -6.12
C MET A 657 -72.04 -7.47 -6.39
N LEU A 658 -71.46 -6.42 -6.93
CA LEU A 658 -72.14 -5.18 -7.29
C LEU A 658 -72.00 -4.98 -8.80
N ASN A 659 -73.12 -4.83 -9.52
CA ASN A 659 -73.15 -4.65 -10.98
C ASN A 659 -72.32 -5.70 -11.76
N ARG A 660 -72.35 -6.98 -11.33
CA ARG A 660 -71.58 -8.13 -11.87
C ARG A 660 -70.06 -8.06 -11.66
N GLN A 661 -69.56 -7.21 -10.77
CA GLN A 661 -68.15 -7.15 -10.36
C GLN A 661 -68.01 -7.56 -8.89
N HIS A 662 -66.98 -8.34 -8.57
CA HIS A 662 -66.64 -8.67 -7.18
C HIS A 662 -65.90 -7.50 -6.54
N ILE A 663 -66.42 -6.99 -5.42
CA ILE A 663 -65.73 -5.97 -4.62
C ILE A 663 -65.53 -6.45 -3.17
N SER A 664 -64.44 -6.00 -2.56
CA SER A 664 -64.20 -6.15 -1.12
C SER A 664 -64.77 -4.96 -0.38
N ALA A 665 -65.84 -5.17 0.38
CA ALA A 665 -66.56 -4.12 1.08
C ALA A 665 -66.33 -4.21 2.60
N PHE A 666 -65.77 -3.17 3.21
CA PHE A 666 -65.83 -3.02 4.68
C PHE A 666 -67.23 -2.51 5.04
N HIS A 667 -68.08 -3.40 5.57
CA HIS A 667 -69.48 -3.11 5.89
C HIS A 667 -69.67 -2.90 7.40
N TRP A 668 -70.28 -1.77 7.77
CA TRP A 668 -70.65 -1.48 9.15
C TRP A 668 -72.16 -1.38 9.33
N ILE A 669 -72.61 -1.80 10.50
CA ILE A 669 -74.00 -1.76 10.97
C ILE A 669 -73.98 -1.14 12.37
N GLN A 670 -74.46 0.09 12.49
CA GLN A 670 -74.47 0.85 13.73
C GLN A 670 -75.91 1.08 14.19
N PRO A 671 -76.36 0.49 15.31
CA PRO A 671 -77.69 0.80 15.85
C PRO A 671 -77.72 2.25 16.35
N PHE A 672 -78.75 2.99 15.95
CA PHE A 672 -78.97 4.35 16.43
C PHE A 672 -80.18 4.40 17.36
N ARG A 673 -80.03 5.20 18.41
CA ARG A 673 -81.03 5.36 19.47
C ARG A 673 -81.64 6.75 19.37
N ASP A 674 -82.91 6.84 19.72
CA ASP A 674 -83.53 8.13 19.95
C ASP A 674 -83.09 8.75 21.30
N THR A 675 -83.61 9.94 21.59
CA THR A 675 -83.35 10.66 22.84
C THR A 675 -83.82 9.93 24.10
N GLU A 676 -84.68 8.91 23.96
CA GLU A 676 -85.17 8.05 25.04
C GLU A 676 -84.35 6.75 25.18
N GLY A 677 -83.29 6.59 24.37
CA GLY A 677 -82.37 5.45 24.42
C GLY A 677 -82.87 4.20 23.70
N VAL A 678 -84.02 4.27 23.02
CA VAL A 678 -84.61 3.15 22.29
C VAL A 678 -83.96 3.04 20.92
N ILE A 679 -83.52 1.84 20.53
CA ILE A 679 -82.99 1.59 19.19
C ILE A 679 -84.12 1.77 18.18
N ARG A 680 -84.00 2.75 17.29
CA ARG A 680 -85.01 3.04 16.25
C ARG A 680 -84.69 2.40 14.90
N GLY A 681 -83.45 1.95 14.74
CA GLY A 681 -82.99 1.32 13.51
C GLY A 681 -81.47 1.17 13.50
N VAL A 682 -80.93 0.90 12.32
CA VAL A 682 -79.50 0.77 12.08
C VAL A 682 -79.07 1.69 10.94
N ILE A 683 -77.97 2.40 11.15
CA ILE A 683 -77.24 3.13 10.11
C ILE A 683 -76.18 2.21 9.58
N CYS A 684 -76.23 1.95 8.28
CA CYS A 684 -75.38 1.00 7.60
C CYS A 684 -74.62 1.70 6.48
N GLY A 685 -73.47 1.16 6.13
CA GLY A 685 -72.75 1.61 4.96
C GLY A 685 -71.61 0.68 4.63
N TRP A 686 -71.10 0.80 3.41
CA TRP A 686 -69.90 0.07 3.01
C TRP A 686 -68.90 0.96 2.31
N ILE A 687 -67.62 0.70 2.55
CA ILE A 687 -66.51 1.30 1.80
C ILE A 687 -65.97 0.21 0.88
N ASP A 688 -65.87 0.51 -0.41
CA ASP A 688 -65.04 -0.30 -1.31
C ASP A 688 -63.57 -0.10 -0.91
N ILE A 689 -63.01 -1.13 -0.29
CA ILE A 689 -61.61 -1.15 0.12
C ILE A 689 -60.72 -1.83 -0.93
N SER A 690 -61.22 -2.14 -2.13
CA SER A 690 -60.49 -2.87 -3.16
C SER A 690 -59.25 -2.10 -3.65
N GLU A 691 -59.40 -0.82 -4.02
CA GLU A 691 -58.27 0.02 -4.46
C GLU A 691 -57.31 0.31 -3.30
N ARG A 692 -57.83 0.59 -2.10
CA ARG A 692 -57.00 0.82 -0.92
C ARG A 692 -56.22 -0.43 -0.50
N ARG A 693 -56.82 -1.62 -0.53
CA ARG A 693 -56.13 -2.90 -0.29
C ARG A 693 -55.04 -3.10 -1.34
N ARG A 694 -55.38 -2.90 -2.61
CA ARG A 694 -54.42 -2.99 -3.71
C ARG A 694 -53.25 -2.01 -3.56
N LEU A 695 -53.50 -0.74 -3.21
CA LEU A 695 -52.46 0.28 -3.01
C LEU A 695 -51.61 0.01 -1.77
N ILE A 696 -52.20 -0.52 -0.68
CA ILE A 696 -51.44 -0.94 0.50
C ILE A 696 -50.57 -2.15 0.15
N GLU A 697 -51.09 -3.12 -0.60
CA GLU A 697 -50.33 -4.26 -1.11
C GLU A 697 -49.22 -3.82 -2.08
N GLU A 698 -49.48 -2.88 -2.99
CA GLU A 698 -48.50 -2.31 -3.92
C GLU A 698 -47.42 -1.50 -3.18
N LEU A 699 -47.80 -0.68 -2.20
CA LEU A 699 -46.85 0.07 -1.37
C LEU A 699 -46.00 -0.86 -0.49
N GLN A 700 -46.62 -1.88 0.08
CA GLN A 700 -45.93 -2.86 0.91
C GLN A 700 -45.00 -3.73 0.07
N ALA A 701 -45.41 -4.12 -1.14
CA ALA A 701 -44.55 -4.78 -2.12
C ALA A 701 -43.38 -3.88 -2.57
N ALA A 702 -43.63 -2.60 -2.86
CA ALA A 702 -42.59 -1.64 -3.26
C ALA A 702 -41.59 -1.36 -2.13
N LYS A 703 -42.07 -1.23 -0.89
CA LYS A 703 -41.23 -1.08 0.29
C LYS A 703 -40.40 -2.34 0.54
N GLU A 704 -41.03 -3.51 0.52
CA GLU A 704 -40.32 -4.78 0.65
C GLU A 704 -39.27 -4.96 -0.46
N GLN A 705 -39.55 -4.49 -1.69
CA GLN A 705 -38.59 -4.50 -2.78
C GLN A 705 -37.40 -3.56 -2.53
N ALA A 706 -37.66 -2.35 -2.02
CA ALA A 706 -36.60 -1.39 -1.67
C ALA A 706 -35.74 -1.88 -0.49
N ASP A 707 -36.37 -2.42 0.56
CA ASP A 707 -35.68 -2.97 1.73
C ASP A 707 -34.85 -4.20 1.33
N LYS A 708 -35.39 -5.10 0.48
CA LYS A 708 -34.63 -6.23 -0.09
C LYS A 708 -33.44 -5.76 -0.91
N ALA A 709 -33.59 -4.73 -1.75
CA ALA A 709 -32.49 -4.17 -2.53
C ALA A 709 -31.40 -3.54 -1.64
N SER A 710 -31.79 -2.82 -0.59
CA SER A 710 -30.85 -2.21 0.36
C SER A 710 -30.11 -3.25 1.21
N GLN A 711 -30.80 -4.32 1.63
CA GLN A 711 -30.17 -5.43 2.34
C GLN A 711 -29.20 -6.18 1.42
N ALA A 712 -29.61 -6.48 0.19
CA ALA A 712 -28.74 -7.12 -0.81
C ALA A 712 -27.46 -6.31 -1.05
N LYS A 713 -27.56 -4.98 -1.16
CA LYS A 713 -26.39 -4.09 -1.31
C LYS A 713 -25.45 -4.10 -0.10
N THR A 714 -26.01 -4.11 1.11
CA THR A 714 -25.22 -4.19 2.35
C THR A 714 -24.53 -5.55 2.48
N THR A 715 -25.24 -6.64 2.19
CA THR A 715 -24.68 -8.00 2.20
C THR A 715 -23.60 -8.16 1.14
N PHE A 716 -23.80 -7.62 -0.07
CA PHE A 716 -22.80 -7.57 -1.14
C PHE A 716 -21.50 -6.93 -0.63
N LEU A 717 -21.56 -5.71 -0.07
CA LEU A 717 -20.37 -5.00 0.41
C LEU A 717 -19.65 -5.73 1.55
N ALA A 718 -20.41 -6.31 2.48
CA ALA A 718 -19.86 -7.10 3.58
C ALA A 718 -19.13 -8.35 3.08
N THR A 719 -19.75 -9.09 2.15
CA THR A 719 -19.14 -10.26 1.51
C THR A 719 -17.90 -9.87 0.71
N MET A 720 -17.93 -8.77 -0.05
CA MET A 720 -16.74 -8.28 -0.78
C MET A 720 -15.58 -7.96 0.14
N SER A 721 -15.84 -7.27 1.24
CA SER A 721 -14.79 -6.96 2.21
C SER A 721 -14.13 -8.23 2.74
N HIS A 722 -14.90 -9.30 2.96
CA HIS A 722 -14.38 -10.58 3.44
C HIS A 722 -13.61 -11.35 2.36
N GLU A 723 -14.18 -11.47 1.15
CA GLU A 723 -13.58 -12.18 0.01
C GLU A 723 -12.32 -11.48 -0.54
N ILE A 724 -12.17 -10.16 -0.32
CA ILE A 724 -10.93 -9.42 -0.64
C ILE A 724 -9.89 -9.58 0.48
N ARG A 725 -10.31 -9.52 1.75
CA ARG A 725 -9.39 -9.53 2.90
C ARG A 725 -8.64 -10.85 3.04
N THR A 726 -9.32 -11.99 2.86
CA THR A 726 -8.70 -13.31 3.01
C THR A 726 -7.52 -13.58 2.07
N PRO A 727 -7.64 -13.41 0.74
CA PRO A 727 -6.48 -13.57 -0.15
C PRO A 727 -5.42 -12.50 0.08
N MET A 728 -5.81 -11.26 0.43
CA MET A 728 -4.86 -10.19 0.73
C MET A 728 -3.98 -10.51 1.96
N SER A 729 -4.57 -11.03 3.04
CA SER A 729 -3.82 -11.48 4.22
C SER A 729 -2.90 -12.66 3.90
N ALA A 730 -3.30 -13.57 3.01
CA ALA A 730 -2.46 -14.69 2.56
C ALA A 730 -1.28 -14.21 1.71
N VAL A 731 -1.49 -13.26 0.80
CA VAL A 731 -0.41 -12.61 0.02
C VAL A 731 0.60 -11.96 0.95
N ILE A 732 0.14 -11.14 1.89
CA ILE A 732 1.01 -10.42 2.84
C ILE A 732 1.79 -11.44 3.69
N GLY A 733 1.12 -12.44 4.27
CA GLY A 733 1.78 -13.43 5.12
C GLY A 733 2.79 -14.31 4.37
N MET A 734 2.46 -14.76 3.16
CA MET A 734 3.38 -15.58 2.35
C MET A 734 4.56 -14.77 1.80
N LEU A 735 4.36 -13.51 1.45
CA LEU A 735 5.46 -12.60 1.09
C LEU A 735 6.33 -12.27 2.31
N GLU A 736 5.76 -12.07 3.49
CA GLU A 736 6.52 -11.87 4.73
C GLU A 736 7.39 -13.09 5.05
N LEU A 737 6.84 -14.30 4.94
CA LEU A 737 7.58 -15.55 5.12
C LEU A 737 8.68 -15.72 4.07
N ALA A 738 8.39 -15.43 2.80
CA ALA A 738 9.37 -15.51 1.73
C ALA A 738 10.50 -14.47 1.88
N LEU A 739 10.18 -13.25 2.33
CA LEU A 739 11.17 -12.20 2.63
C LEU A 739 12.09 -12.63 3.79
N ARG A 740 11.51 -13.14 4.89
CA ARG A 740 12.30 -13.66 6.02
C ARG A 740 13.16 -14.86 5.65
N GLN A 741 12.70 -15.74 4.75
CA GLN A 741 13.49 -16.89 4.29
C GLN A 741 14.57 -16.47 3.28
N ALA A 742 14.30 -15.46 2.46
CA ALA A 742 15.29 -14.88 1.54
C ALA A 742 16.45 -14.22 2.31
N ASP A 743 16.21 -13.63 3.48
CA ASP A 743 17.26 -13.14 4.39
C ASP A 743 18.20 -14.25 4.89
N HIS A 744 17.74 -15.51 4.85
CA HIS A 744 18.53 -16.71 5.13
C HIS A 744 19.07 -17.40 3.87
N GLY A 745 18.97 -16.77 2.70
CA GLY A 745 19.42 -17.31 1.41
C GLY A 745 18.54 -18.44 0.86
N VAL A 746 17.38 -18.70 1.47
CA VAL A 746 16.42 -19.72 1.02
C VAL A 746 15.31 -19.02 0.27
N VAL A 747 15.25 -19.22 -1.04
CA VAL A 747 14.10 -18.76 -1.83
C VAL A 747 12.96 -19.74 -1.61
N ASP A 748 11.99 -19.35 -0.78
CA ASP A 748 10.76 -20.13 -0.56
C ASP A 748 9.83 -19.99 -1.76
N GLN A 749 10.20 -20.69 -2.84
CA GLN A 749 9.47 -20.72 -4.09
C GLN A 749 8.01 -21.18 -3.89
N PRO A 750 7.68 -22.16 -3.02
CA PRO A 750 6.31 -22.46 -2.64
C PRO A 750 5.55 -21.27 -2.03
N SER A 751 6.11 -20.54 -1.06
CA SER A 751 5.44 -19.39 -0.46
C SER A 751 5.27 -18.23 -1.45
N LEU A 752 6.28 -17.95 -2.27
CA LEU A 752 6.17 -16.97 -3.36
C LEU A 752 5.12 -17.38 -4.39
N GLN A 753 5.01 -18.66 -4.72
CA GLN A 753 3.99 -19.17 -5.62
C GLN A 753 2.59 -19.05 -5.00
N VAL A 754 2.40 -19.39 -3.73
CA VAL A 754 1.11 -19.24 -3.04
C VAL A 754 0.71 -17.77 -2.91
N ALA A 755 1.66 -16.87 -2.65
CA ALA A 755 1.43 -15.43 -2.67
C ALA A 755 1.00 -14.95 -4.07
N TYR A 756 1.71 -15.38 -5.12
CA TYR A 756 1.39 -15.04 -6.49
C TYR A 756 0.00 -15.55 -6.91
N ASP A 757 -0.31 -16.81 -6.61
CA ASP A 757 -1.60 -17.44 -6.91
C ASP A 757 -2.75 -16.73 -6.15
N SER A 758 -2.50 -16.33 -4.89
CA SER A 758 -3.47 -15.58 -4.08
C SER A 758 -3.71 -14.17 -4.63
N ALA A 759 -2.66 -13.49 -5.11
CA ALA A 759 -2.76 -12.19 -5.75
C ALA A 759 -3.48 -12.26 -7.11
N GLN A 760 -3.22 -13.30 -7.91
CA GLN A 760 -3.95 -13.54 -9.15
C GLN A 760 -5.44 -13.85 -8.91
N GLY A 761 -5.75 -14.64 -7.88
CA GLY A 761 -7.14 -14.91 -7.47
C GLY A 761 -7.87 -13.63 -7.05
N LEU A 762 -7.22 -12.74 -6.32
CA LEU A 762 -7.77 -11.44 -5.94
C LEU A 762 -8.02 -10.55 -7.17
N LEU A 763 -7.10 -10.52 -8.13
CA LEU A 763 -7.29 -9.77 -9.39
C LEU A 763 -8.46 -10.32 -10.21
N GLY A 764 -8.62 -11.64 -10.26
CA GLY A 764 -9.78 -12.29 -10.89
C GLY A 764 -11.10 -11.92 -10.21
N LEU A 765 -11.14 -11.97 -8.88
CA LEU A 765 -12.32 -11.54 -8.10
C LEU A 765 -12.66 -10.07 -8.37
N ILE A 766 -11.68 -9.16 -8.34
CA ILE A 766 -11.93 -7.74 -8.65
C ILE A 766 -12.45 -7.57 -10.08
N GLY A 767 -11.92 -8.33 -11.04
CA GLY A 767 -12.43 -8.36 -12.42
C GLY A 767 -13.89 -8.78 -12.50
N ASP A 768 -14.26 -9.88 -11.84
CA ASP A 768 -15.64 -10.38 -11.78
C ASP A 768 -16.60 -9.37 -11.14
N ILE A 769 -16.15 -8.65 -10.11
CA ILE A 769 -16.93 -7.59 -9.44
C ILE A 769 -17.16 -6.39 -10.38
N LEU A 770 -16.15 -6.01 -11.15
CA LEU A 770 -16.28 -4.93 -12.12
C LEU A 770 -17.21 -5.33 -13.26
N ASP A 771 -17.15 -6.58 -13.72
CA ASP A 771 -18.06 -7.08 -14.74
C ASP A 771 -19.52 -7.09 -14.23
N ILE A 772 -19.81 -7.49 -12.99
CA ILE A 772 -21.20 -7.45 -12.46
C ILE A 772 -21.73 -6.02 -12.30
N VAL A 773 -20.90 -5.08 -11.83
CA VAL A 773 -21.28 -3.66 -11.72
C VAL A 773 -21.52 -3.04 -13.11
N ARG A 774 -20.74 -3.44 -14.13
CA ARG A 774 -20.93 -3.01 -15.52
C ARG A 774 -22.20 -3.60 -16.15
N ILE A 775 -22.54 -4.84 -15.82
CA ILE A 775 -23.77 -5.51 -16.25
C ILE A 775 -25.00 -4.82 -15.63
N GLU A 776 -25.02 -4.60 -14.31
CA GLU A 776 -26.17 -3.99 -13.62
C GLU A 776 -26.42 -2.54 -14.04
N SER A 777 -25.38 -1.81 -14.42
CA SER A 777 -25.48 -0.43 -14.91
C SER A 777 -25.80 -0.33 -16.41
N GLY A 778 -25.85 -1.45 -17.13
CA GLY A 778 -26.09 -1.48 -18.58
C GLY A 778 -24.94 -0.93 -19.43
N HIS A 779 -23.75 -0.72 -18.85
CA HIS A 779 -22.56 -0.16 -19.52
C HIS A 779 -21.63 -1.22 -20.13
N LEU A 780 -21.95 -2.51 -20.01
CA LEU A 780 -21.22 -3.57 -20.68
C LEU A 780 -21.65 -3.67 -22.15
N SER A 781 -20.75 -3.39 -23.10
CA SER A 781 -20.98 -3.57 -24.54
C SER A 781 -20.28 -4.82 -25.07
N LEU A 782 -20.91 -5.52 -26.01
CA LEU A 782 -20.31 -6.61 -26.77
C LEU A 782 -19.60 -6.05 -28.01
N ASN A 783 -18.43 -6.58 -28.34
CA ASN A 783 -17.70 -6.22 -29.54
C ASN A 783 -17.59 -7.42 -30.50
N PRO A 784 -18.65 -7.74 -31.26
CA PRO A 784 -18.66 -8.88 -32.16
C PRO A 784 -17.70 -8.68 -33.34
N GLU A 785 -16.78 -9.62 -33.54
CA GLU A 785 -15.83 -9.67 -34.66
C GLU A 785 -15.93 -11.00 -35.43
N PRO A 786 -15.53 -11.04 -36.72
CA PRO A 786 -15.49 -12.27 -37.49
C PRO A 786 -14.45 -13.24 -36.93
N CYS A 787 -14.85 -14.44 -36.50
CA CYS A 787 -13.92 -15.44 -35.99
C CYS A 787 -14.34 -16.88 -36.30
N ASN A 788 -13.36 -17.80 -36.24
CA ASN A 788 -13.61 -19.25 -36.31
C ASN A 788 -13.92 -19.81 -34.92
N LEU A 789 -15.18 -20.16 -34.67
CA LEU A 789 -15.66 -20.63 -33.37
C LEU A 789 -14.96 -21.92 -32.89
N LEU A 790 -14.65 -22.83 -33.82
CA LEU A 790 -13.98 -24.08 -33.50
C LEU A 790 -12.52 -23.84 -33.10
N GLU A 791 -11.84 -22.89 -33.73
CA GLU A 791 -10.51 -22.47 -33.32
C GLU A 791 -10.50 -21.78 -31.96
N GLN A 792 -11.47 -20.89 -31.68
CA GLN A 792 -11.60 -20.28 -30.36
C GLN A 792 -11.84 -21.34 -29.29
N THR A 793 -12.70 -22.32 -29.55
CA THR A 793 -12.95 -23.46 -28.63
C THR A 793 -11.69 -24.30 -28.41
N ARG A 794 -10.96 -24.65 -29.49
CA ARG A 794 -9.69 -25.39 -29.40
C ARG A 794 -8.63 -24.60 -28.63
N SER A 795 -8.57 -23.28 -28.81
CA SER A 795 -7.64 -22.40 -28.10
C SER A 795 -7.85 -22.47 -26.59
N VAL A 796 -9.11 -22.44 -26.12
CA VAL A 796 -9.39 -22.56 -24.68
C VAL A 796 -9.06 -23.96 -24.18
N MET A 797 -9.45 -25.01 -24.93
CA MET A 797 -9.15 -26.40 -24.56
C MET A 797 -7.64 -26.67 -24.39
N ARG A 798 -6.79 -26.08 -25.24
CA ARG A 798 -5.32 -26.21 -25.13
C ARG A 798 -4.77 -25.66 -23.82
N ILE A 799 -5.34 -24.58 -23.30
CA ILE A 799 -4.91 -23.96 -22.03
C ILE A 799 -5.20 -24.91 -20.86
N PHE A 800 -6.36 -25.58 -20.89
CA PHE A 800 -6.81 -26.46 -19.81
C PHE A 800 -6.32 -27.92 -19.94
N ASP A 801 -5.74 -28.32 -21.08
CA ASP A 801 -5.17 -29.67 -21.27
C ASP A 801 -4.03 -29.95 -20.27
N GLY A 802 -3.15 -28.96 -20.03
CA GLY A 802 -2.08 -29.09 -19.03
C GLY A 802 -2.61 -29.30 -17.61
N LEU A 803 -3.63 -28.53 -17.22
CA LEU A 803 -4.26 -28.62 -15.90
C LEU A 803 -5.01 -29.95 -15.70
N ALA A 804 -5.73 -30.40 -16.73
CA ALA A 804 -6.42 -31.68 -16.73
C ALA A 804 -5.44 -32.86 -16.59
N ARG A 805 -4.32 -32.82 -17.33
CA ARG A 805 -3.25 -33.84 -17.23
C ARG A 805 -2.59 -33.87 -15.86
N GLN A 806 -2.34 -32.71 -15.25
CA GLN A 806 -1.80 -32.62 -13.89
C GLN A 806 -2.71 -33.30 -12.86
N LYS A 807 -4.02 -33.20 -13.05
CA LYS A 807 -5.04 -33.90 -12.24
C LYS A 807 -5.39 -35.32 -12.72
N GLN A 808 -4.71 -35.83 -13.75
CA GLN A 808 -4.99 -37.14 -14.36
C GLN A 808 -6.44 -37.31 -14.87
N LEU A 809 -7.05 -36.23 -15.36
CA LEU A 809 -8.39 -36.23 -15.94
C LEU A 809 -8.32 -36.31 -17.47
N GLY A 810 -9.25 -37.04 -18.08
CA GLY A 810 -9.43 -37.02 -19.53
C GLY A 810 -10.17 -35.76 -19.99
N LEU A 811 -9.58 -34.95 -20.87
CA LEU A 811 -10.23 -33.77 -21.47
C LEU A 811 -10.49 -34.04 -22.96
N PHE A 812 -11.76 -34.16 -23.35
CA PHE A 812 -12.15 -34.55 -24.71
C PHE A 812 -12.94 -33.45 -25.42
N LEU A 813 -12.67 -33.25 -26.71
CA LEU A 813 -13.44 -32.38 -27.60
C LEU A 813 -14.17 -33.25 -28.63
N ASP A 814 -15.51 -33.22 -28.59
CA ASP A 814 -16.39 -33.94 -29.51
C ASP A 814 -17.07 -32.92 -30.45
N VAL A 815 -16.74 -33.00 -31.74
CA VAL A 815 -17.30 -32.12 -32.77
C VAL A 815 -18.07 -32.99 -33.75
N ASP A 816 -19.27 -32.56 -34.15
CA ASP A 816 -20.07 -33.31 -35.13
C ASP A 816 -19.33 -33.49 -36.47
N PRO A 817 -19.10 -34.73 -36.94
CA PRO A 817 -18.51 -34.96 -38.26
C PRO A 817 -19.46 -34.64 -39.43
N ALA A 818 -20.75 -34.37 -39.19
CA ALA A 818 -21.77 -34.27 -40.24
C ALA A 818 -21.99 -32.87 -40.87
N THR A 819 -21.17 -31.85 -40.61
CA THR A 819 -21.37 -30.51 -41.23
C THR A 819 -20.12 -29.93 -41.90
N PRO A 820 -20.07 -29.90 -43.25
CA PRO A 820 -19.26 -28.94 -43.99
C PRO A 820 -20.02 -27.61 -44.04
N ALA A 821 -20.01 -26.86 -42.93
CA ALA A 821 -20.60 -25.52 -42.85
C ALA A 821 -19.63 -24.58 -42.10
N PRO A 822 -19.54 -23.30 -42.50
CA PRO A 822 -18.48 -22.41 -42.05
C PRO A 822 -18.59 -22.13 -40.56
N TRP A 823 -17.56 -22.48 -39.80
CA TRP A 823 -17.37 -22.09 -38.40
C TRP A 823 -17.12 -20.58 -38.22
N GLN A 824 -17.31 -19.79 -39.28
CA GLN A 824 -17.09 -18.36 -39.30
C GLN A 824 -18.34 -17.61 -38.87
N VAL A 825 -18.28 -17.01 -37.71
CA VAL A 825 -19.39 -16.33 -37.06
C VAL A 825 -18.96 -14.95 -36.56
N MET A 826 -19.93 -14.04 -36.45
CA MET A 826 -19.76 -12.79 -35.71
C MET A 826 -19.96 -13.06 -34.22
N LEU A 827 -18.90 -12.94 -33.44
CA LEU A 827 -18.88 -13.27 -32.01
C LEU A 827 -17.86 -12.36 -31.30
N ASP A 828 -18.07 -12.04 -30.03
CA ASP A 828 -17.03 -11.44 -29.18
C ASP A 828 -16.13 -12.54 -28.60
N PRO A 829 -14.89 -12.74 -29.10
CA PRO A 829 -14.08 -13.90 -28.72
C PRO A 829 -13.53 -13.78 -27.31
N LEU A 830 -13.38 -12.57 -26.78
CA LEU A 830 -12.92 -12.36 -25.41
C LEU A 830 -13.99 -12.84 -24.43
N ARG A 831 -15.24 -12.39 -24.62
CA ARG A 831 -16.37 -12.78 -23.76
C ARG A 831 -16.73 -14.26 -23.94
N PHE A 832 -16.62 -14.78 -25.15
CA PHE A 832 -16.79 -16.22 -25.39
C PHE A 832 -15.75 -17.07 -24.64
N LYS A 833 -14.47 -16.68 -24.71
CA LYS A 833 -13.40 -17.37 -23.96
C LYS A 833 -13.64 -17.31 -22.45
N GLN A 834 -14.12 -16.17 -21.94
CA GLN A 834 -14.47 -16.01 -20.53
C GLN A 834 -15.55 -17.01 -20.10
N ILE A 835 -16.63 -17.14 -20.87
CA ILE A 835 -17.70 -18.12 -20.62
C ILE A 835 -17.11 -19.53 -20.59
N LEU A 836 -16.42 -19.95 -21.66
CA LEU A 836 -15.93 -21.33 -21.77
C LEU A 836 -14.85 -21.66 -20.72
N SER A 837 -13.97 -20.72 -20.40
CA SER A 837 -12.95 -20.85 -19.36
C SER A 837 -13.56 -21.05 -17.97
N ASN A 838 -14.62 -20.30 -17.65
CA ASN A 838 -15.31 -20.42 -16.37
C ASN A 838 -15.98 -21.80 -16.20
N LEU A 839 -16.61 -22.31 -17.27
CA LEU A 839 -17.25 -23.64 -17.23
C LEU A 839 -16.21 -24.77 -17.15
N LEU A 840 -15.12 -24.69 -17.93
CA LEU A 840 -14.06 -25.70 -17.94
C LEU A 840 -13.26 -25.73 -16.63
N SER A 841 -12.93 -24.55 -16.07
CA SER A 841 -12.26 -24.44 -14.79
C SER A 841 -13.10 -25.10 -13.69
N ASN A 842 -14.41 -24.85 -13.64
CA ASN A 842 -15.32 -25.51 -12.69
C ASN A 842 -15.39 -27.03 -12.90
N ALA A 843 -15.55 -27.49 -14.14
CA ALA A 843 -15.59 -28.92 -14.46
C ALA A 843 -14.31 -29.66 -14.01
N ILE A 844 -13.13 -29.10 -14.24
CA ILE A 844 -11.83 -29.67 -13.83
C ILE A 844 -11.61 -29.53 -12.32
N LYS A 845 -12.12 -28.46 -11.70
CA LYS A 845 -12.00 -28.22 -10.27
C LYS A 845 -12.75 -29.26 -9.45
N PHE A 846 -14.00 -29.57 -9.83
CA PHE A 846 -14.91 -30.43 -9.08
C PHE A 846 -14.94 -31.90 -9.55
N THR A 847 -14.13 -32.25 -10.55
CA THR A 847 -13.88 -33.64 -10.94
C THR A 847 -12.56 -34.10 -10.32
N LEU A 848 -12.63 -35.05 -9.38
CA LEU A 848 -11.44 -35.63 -8.76
C LEU A 848 -10.83 -36.74 -9.60
N GLN A 849 -11.66 -37.57 -10.22
CA GLN A 849 -11.28 -38.67 -11.13
C GLN A 849 -12.33 -38.78 -12.24
N GLY A 850 -11.91 -39.11 -13.46
CA GLY A 850 -12.80 -39.27 -14.61
C GLY A 850 -12.46 -38.32 -15.75
N SER A 851 -13.48 -37.72 -16.37
CA SER A 851 -13.30 -36.94 -17.60
C SER A 851 -14.22 -35.73 -17.72
N VAL A 852 -13.75 -34.74 -18.45
CA VAL A 852 -14.51 -33.57 -18.90
C VAL A 852 -14.61 -33.62 -20.42
N THR A 853 -15.83 -33.56 -20.94
CA THR A 853 -16.10 -33.57 -22.38
C THR A 853 -16.74 -32.25 -22.80
N VAL A 854 -16.17 -31.59 -23.80
CA VAL A 854 -16.78 -30.46 -24.50
C VAL A 854 -17.32 -30.95 -25.83
N ARG A 855 -18.63 -30.86 -26.03
CA ARG A 855 -19.30 -31.22 -27.27
C ARG A 855 -19.80 -29.97 -27.98
N VAL A 856 -19.42 -29.79 -29.24
CA VAL A 856 -19.87 -28.66 -30.07
C VAL A 856 -20.72 -29.18 -31.22
N ARG A 857 -21.97 -28.72 -31.29
CA ARG A 857 -22.92 -29.00 -32.37
C ARG A 857 -23.35 -27.67 -33.01
N GLN A 858 -23.60 -27.70 -34.30
CA GLN A 858 -24.07 -26.53 -35.05
C GLN A 858 -25.20 -26.92 -35.99
N SER A 859 -26.12 -25.99 -36.22
CA SER A 859 -27.14 -26.11 -37.26
C SER A 859 -27.37 -24.75 -37.90
N VAL A 860 -27.44 -24.71 -39.22
CA VAL A 860 -27.70 -23.46 -39.97
C VAL A 860 -29.19 -23.18 -39.91
N LEU A 861 -29.55 -21.97 -39.49
CA LEU A 861 -30.92 -21.48 -39.48
C LEU A 861 -31.25 -20.79 -40.82
N PRO A 862 -32.55 -20.69 -41.21
CA PRO A 862 -32.97 -20.13 -42.50
C PRO A 862 -32.61 -18.66 -42.75
N ASP A 863 -32.21 -17.92 -41.71
CA ASP A 863 -31.98 -16.48 -41.66
C ASP A 863 -30.49 -16.08 -41.75
N GLN A 864 -29.63 -16.96 -42.28
CA GLN A 864 -28.16 -16.80 -42.28
C GLN A 864 -27.53 -16.71 -40.88
N GLN A 865 -28.22 -17.22 -39.86
CA GLN A 865 -27.64 -17.44 -38.54
C GLN A 865 -27.26 -18.90 -38.33
N LEU A 866 -26.27 -19.11 -37.47
CA LEU A 866 -25.82 -20.41 -37.01
C LEU A 866 -26.30 -20.60 -35.58
N LEU A 867 -27.10 -21.63 -35.34
CA LEU A 867 -27.42 -22.10 -34.00
C LEU A 867 -26.28 -23.00 -33.52
N VAL A 868 -25.54 -22.54 -32.52
CA VAL A 868 -24.43 -23.27 -31.93
C VAL A 868 -24.85 -23.78 -30.55
N GLN A 869 -24.68 -25.08 -30.34
CA GLN A 869 -24.86 -25.73 -29.05
C GLN A 869 -23.52 -26.25 -28.52
N ILE A 870 -23.09 -25.71 -27.38
CA ILE A 870 -21.85 -26.13 -26.71
C ILE A 870 -22.23 -26.77 -25.38
N ARG A 871 -21.88 -28.03 -25.22
CA ARG A 871 -22.13 -28.81 -24.00
C ARG A 871 -20.83 -29.11 -23.29
N VAL A 872 -20.72 -28.70 -22.03
CA VAL A 872 -19.64 -29.10 -21.13
C VAL A 872 -20.20 -30.14 -20.16
N THR A 873 -19.61 -31.33 -20.10
CA THR A 873 -20.04 -32.41 -19.22
C THR A 873 -18.87 -32.97 -18.45
N ASP A 874 -19.00 -33.03 -17.13
CA ASP A 874 -18.03 -33.64 -16.23
C ASP A 874 -18.62 -34.86 -15.51
N THR A 875 -17.73 -35.69 -14.97
CA THR A 875 -18.07 -36.88 -14.16
C THR A 875 -17.82 -36.65 -12.66
N GLY A 876 -17.86 -35.38 -12.22
CA GLY A 876 -17.50 -34.98 -10.86
C GLY A 876 -18.57 -35.26 -9.81
N ILE A 877 -18.48 -34.55 -8.68
CA ILE A 877 -19.31 -34.78 -7.48
C ILE A 877 -20.81 -34.51 -7.67
N GLY A 878 -21.20 -33.83 -8.75
CA GLY A 878 -22.57 -33.41 -9.00
C GLY A 878 -23.11 -32.40 -7.97
N ILE A 879 -24.29 -31.85 -8.23
CA ILE A 879 -24.89 -30.73 -7.47
C ILE A 879 -26.32 -31.10 -7.05
N SER A 880 -26.69 -30.81 -5.80
CA SER A 880 -28.04 -31.04 -5.28
C SER A 880 -29.09 -30.14 -5.94
N ALA A 881 -30.36 -30.56 -5.99
CA ALA A 881 -31.43 -29.74 -6.58
C ALA A 881 -31.64 -28.39 -5.87
N GLU A 882 -31.37 -28.34 -4.57
CA GLU A 882 -31.45 -27.11 -3.76
C GLU A 882 -30.29 -26.16 -4.08
N ASP A 883 -29.06 -26.68 -4.19
CA ASP A 883 -27.89 -25.87 -4.53
C ASP A 883 -27.96 -25.35 -5.98
N GLN A 884 -28.51 -26.14 -6.92
CA GLN A 884 -28.68 -25.72 -8.32
C GLN A 884 -29.53 -24.45 -8.48
N GLN A 885 -30.53 -24.26 -7.62
CA GLN A 885 -31.37 -23.06 -7.63
C GLN A 885 -30.62 -21.82 -7.12
N ARG A 886 -29.58 -22.01 -6.30
CA ARG A 886 -28.81 -20.94 -5.68
C ARG A 886 -27.56 -20.54 -6.45
N LEU A 887 -26.96 -21.44 -7.24
CA LEU A 887 -25.69 -21.20 -7.96
C LEU A 887 -25.71 -20.08 -9.01
N PHE A 888 -26.89 -19.66 -9.44
CA PHE A 888 -27.06 -18.55 -10.38
C PHE A 888 -27.51 -17.24 -9.70
N LEU A 889 -27.55 -17.21 -8.36
CA LEU A 889 -27.60 -15.98 -7.61
C LEU A 889 -26.17 -15.46 -7.41
N PRO A 890 -25.93 -14.14 -7.38
CA PRO A 890 -24.62 -13.59 -7.03
C PRO A 890 -24.10 -14.19 -5.71
N PHE A 891 -22.85 -14.65 -5.69
CA PHE A 891 -22.20 -15.33 -4.54
C PHE A 891 -22.84 -16.67 -4.13
N GLY A 892 -23.71 -17.24 -4.96
CA GLY A 892 -24.29 -18.55 -4.72
C GLY A 892 -23.22 -19.64 -4.78
N GLN A 893 -22.99 -20.33 -3.67
CA GLN A 893 -22.12 -21.51 -3.57
C GLN A 893 -22.92 -22.72 -3.08
N ALA A 894 -22.53 -23.91 -3.54
CA ALA A 894 -23.14 -25.16 -3.08
C ALA A 894 -22.60 -25.55 -1.68
N VAL A 895 -23.46 -26.09 -0.81
CA VAL A 895 -23.15 -26.35 0.63
C VAL A 895 -22.33 -27.64 0.84
N ALA A 896 -21.84 -28.29 -0.22
CA ALA A 896 -21.23 -29.62 -0.12
C ALA A 896 -19.78 -29.62 0.45
N SER A 897 -19.69 -29.97 1.74
CA SER A 897 -18.60 -30.71 2.44
C SER A 897 -17.23 -30.04 2.66
N GLN A 898 -16.98 -29.73 3.93
CA GLN A 898 -15.78 -29.20 4.62
C GLN A 898 -14.42 -29.92 4.40
N ARG A 899 -14.02 -30.33 3.19
CA ARG A 899 -12.66 -30.85 2.95
C ARG A 899 -11.99 -30.23 1.72
N ASN A 900 -11.12 -29.24 1.98
CA ASN A 900 -9.93 -28.85 1.21
C ASN A 900 -10.02 -28.77 -0.33
N VAL A 901 -11.15 -28.33 -0.90
CA VAL A 901 -11.18 -27.88 -2.30
C VAL A 901 -11.38 -26.36 -2.29
N GLN A 902 -10.40 -25.62 -2.83
CA GLN A 902 -10.36 -24.16 -2.96
C GLN A 902 -11.76 -23.56 -3.16
N SER A 903 -12.20 -22.66 -2.26
CA SER A 903 -13.44 -21.90 -2.45
C SER A 903 -13.33 -21.00 -3.69
N GLY A 904 -14.41 -20.84 -4.46
CA GLY A 904 -14.46 -19.96 -5.64
C GLY A 904 -15.45 -18.81 -5.41
N THR A 905 -15.33 -17.72 -6.15
CA THR A 905 -16.05 -16.45 -5.89
C THR A 905 -17.59 -16.52 -5.96
N GLY A 906 -18.14 -17.58 -6.59
CA GLY A 906 -19.59 -17.72 -6.80
C GLY A 906 -20.16 -16.74 -7.83
N LEU A 907 -19.31 -15.97 -8.53
CA LEU A 907 -19.72 -14.96 -9.53
C LEU A 907 -19.64 -15.47 -10.97
N GLY A 908 -18.69 -16.37 -11.27
CA GLY A 908 -18.39 -16.77 -12.65
C GLY A 908 -19.55 -17.40 -13.42
N LEU A 909 -20.45 -18.16 -12.77
CA LEU A 909 -21.62 -18.76 -13.42
C LEU A 909 -22.72 -17.73 -13.73
N VAL A 910 -22.90 -16.73 -12.85
CA VAL A 910 -23.82 -15.62 -13.06
C VAL A 910 -23.36 -14.78 -14.25
N ILE A 911 -22.07 -14.40 -14.27
CA ILE A 911 -21.46 -13.66 -15.38
C ILE A 911 -21.57 -14.45 -16.69
N SER A 912 -21.31 -15.76 -16.67
CA SER A 912 -21.41 -16.61 -17.86
C SER A 912 -22.84 -16.65 -18.41
N ARG A 913 -23.85 -16.74 -17.54
CA ARG A 913 -25.26 -16.69 -17.95
C ARG A 913 -25.60 -15.33 -18.58
N THR A 914 -25.25 -14.24 -17.92
CA THR A 914 -25.60 -12.90 -18.41
C THR A 914 -24.89 -12.57 -19.73
N LEU A 915 -23.63 -12.98 -19.90
CA LEU A 915 -22.92 -12.83 -21.17
C LEU A 915 -23.57 -13.66 -22.29
N CYS A 916 -24.00 -14.90 -22.01
CA CYS A 916 -24.76 -15.70 -22.97
C CYS A 916 -26.07 -15.00 -23.36
N GLU A 917 -26.82 -14.46 -22.40
CA GLU A 917 -28.09 -13.75 -22.64
C GLU A 917 -27.87 -12.47 -23.47
N MET A 918 -26.81 -11.71 -23.20
CA MET A 918 -26.41 -10.55 -24.00
C MET A 918 -26.03 -10.93 -25.44
N MET A 919 -25.46 -12.13 -25.65
CA MET A 919 -25.22 -12.72 -26.97
C MET A 919 -26.47 -13.37 -27.60
N GLN A 920 -27.66 -13.10 -27.05
CA GLN A 920 -28.95 -13.68 -27.50
C GLN A 920 -29.00 -15.21 -27.40
N GLY A 921 -28.31 -15.77 -26.42
CA GLY A 921 -28.25 -17.19 -26.13
C GLY A 921 -28.78 -17.57 -24.75
N SER A 922 -28.58 -18.84 -24.36
CA SER A 922 -28.96 -19.35 -23.05
C SER A 922 -27.92 -20.30 -22.46
N LEU A 923 -27.86 -20.36 -21.13
CA LEU A 923 -27.01 -21.27 -20.36
C LEU A 923 -27.87 -22.07 -19.37
N THR A 924 -27.97 -23.38 -19.58
CA THR A 924 -28.74 -24.29 -18.72
C THR A 924 -27.84 -25.31 -18.02
N LEU A 925 -28.20 -25.69 -16.79
CA LEU A 925 -27.46 -26.64 -15.97
C LEU A 925 -28.37 -27.82 -15.61
N SER A 926 -27.83 -29.02 -15.73
CA SER A 926 -28.43 -30.26 -15.25
C SER A 926 -27.38 -31.07 -14.49
N SER A 927 -27.66 -31.43 -13.25
CA SER A 927 -26.75 -32.25 -12.45
C SER A 927 -27.55 -33.13 -11.48
N ARG A 928 -26.95 -34.25 -11.08
CA ARG A 928 -27.40 -35.07 -9.96
C ARG A 928 -26.21 -35.33 -9.06
N PRO A 929 -26.37 -35.33 -7.72
CA PRO A 929 -25.28 -35.69 -6.81
C PRO A 929 -24.64 -37.03 -7.21
N HIS A 930 -23.32 -37.04 -7.28
CA HIS A 930 -22.44 -38.16 -7.69
C HIS A 930 -22.49 -38.60 -9.16
N ASP A 931 -23.24 -37.91 -10.02
CA ASP A 931 -23.40 -38.25 -11.44
C ASP A 931 -22.84 -37.14 -12.37
N GLY A 932 -21.99 -36.27 -11.83
CA GLY A 932 -21.38 -35.16 -12.56
C GLY A 932 -22.31 -33.97 -12.88
N THR A 933 -21.76 -32.98 -13.58
CA THR A 933 -22.52 -31.78 -14.01
C THR A 933 -22.50 -31.65 -15.53
N ARG A 934 -23.65 -31.27 -16.08
CA ARG A 934 -23.81 -30.95 -17.49
C ARG A 934 -24.32 -29.53 -17.65
N LEU A 935 -23.61 -28.76 -18.45
CA LEU A 935 -23.91 -27.37 -18.80
C LEU A 935 -24.09 -27.28 -20.32
N ASP A 936 -25.23 -26.75 -20.75
CA ASP A 936 -25.58 -26.55 -22.16
C ASP A 936 -25.68 -25.05 -22.46
N ILE A 937 -24.87 -24.60 -23.41
CA ILE A 937 -24.88 -23.25 -23.99
C ILE A 937 -25.55 -23.33 -25.35
N GLU A 938 -26.50 -22.44 -25.61
CA GLU A 938 -27.10 -22.25 -26.94
C GLU A 938 -26.91 -20.81 -27.39
N LEU A 939 -26.26 -20.58 -28.54
CA LEU A 939 -26.00 -19.25 -29.12
C LEU A 939 -26.57 -19.18 -30.54
N ARG A 940 -27.13 -18.02 -30.91
CA ARG A 940 -27.55 -17.71 -32.28
C ARG A 940 -26.60 -16.65 -32.85
N LEU A 941 -25.74 -17.07 -33.78
CA LEU A 941 -24.65 -16.23 -34.26
C LEU A 941 -24.81 -15.93 -35.77
N PRO A 942 -24.66 -14.68 -36.22
CA PRO A 942 -24.66 -14.38 -37.66
C PRO A 942 -23.47 -15.02 -38.37
N LEU A 943 -23.68 -15.56 -39.57
CA LEU A 943 -22.60 -16.05 -40.43
C LEU A 943 -21.77 -14.88 -40.99
N SER A 944 -20.43 -15.02 -41.01
CA SER A 944 -19.56 -14.04 -41.69
C SER A 944 -19.57 -14.31 -43.20
N GLY A 945 -19.94 -13.30 -43.99
CA GLY A 945 -20.08 -13.40 -45.46
C GLY A 945 -18.77 -13.33 -46.26
N GLN A 946 -17.60 -13.31 -45.62
CA GLN A 946 -16.32 -13.26 -46.33
C GLN A 946 -15.73 -14.67 -46.53
N ALA A 947 -15.71 -15.13 -47.78
CA ALA A 947 -14.93 -16.29 -48.19
C ALA A 947 -13.44 -15.99 -47.96
N TYR A 948 -12.79 -16.82 -47.16
CA TYR A 948 -11.33 -16.85 -47.07
C TYR A 948 -10.78 -17.25 -48.44
N VAL A 949 -9.93 -16.40 -49.03
CA VAL A 949 -9.09 -16.81 -50.17
C VAL A 949 -8.17 -17.91 -49.66
N ASP A 950 -8.18 -19.07 -50.33
CA ASP A 950 -7.23 -20.15 -50.12
C ASP A 950 -5.80 -19.60 -50.20
N VAL A 951 -5.21 -19.27 -49.06
CA VAL A 951 -3.78 -19.39 -48.89
C VAL A 951 -3.57 -20.86 -48.55
N GLU A 952 -2.97 -21.59 -49.49
CA GLU A 952 -2.59 -22.99 -49.34
C GLU A 952 -2.10 -23.30 -47.91
N PRO A 953 -2.49 -24.44 -47.32
CA PRO A 953 -1.89 -24.88 -46.09
C PRO A 953 -0.44 -25.23 -46.42
N ALA A 954 0.48 -24.34 -46.08
CA ALA A 954 1.91 -24.66 -45.99
C ALA A 954 2.06 -25.71 -44.88
N ALA A 955 1.84 -26.97 -45.25
CA ALA A 955 2.28 -28.10 -44.49
C ALA A 955 3.80 -27.98 -44.32
N SER A 956 4.23 -28.07 -43.07
CA SER A 956 5.58 -28.52 -42.75
C SER A 956 6.71 -27.59 -43.21
N ALA A 957 6.68 -26.34 -42.75
CA ALA A 957 7.92 -25.73 -42.24
C ALA A 957 8.07 -26.12 -40.77
N SER A 958 8.48 -27.36 -40.52
CA SER A 958 9.29 -27.67 -39.36
C SER A 958 10.61 -26.93 -39.53
N LEU A 959 10.63 -25.66 -39.13
CA LEU A 959 11.82 -24.83 -39.06
C LEU A 959 11.76 -24.06 -37.75
N GLN A 960 12.46 -24.64 -36.77
CA GLN A 960 13.11 -23.92 -35.68
C GLN A 960 12.19 -23.02 -34.82
N ALA A 961 11.85 -23.55 -33.64
CA ALA A 961 11.84 -22.75 -32.41
C ALA A 961 13.27 -22.27 -32.07
N GLY A 962 13.98 -21.74 -33.06
CA GLY A 962 15.25 -21.07 -32.96
C GLY A 962 14.94 -19.59 -32.84
N GLN A 963 15.26 -19.04 -31.67
CA GLN A 963 15.76 -17.67 -31.52
C GLN A 963 15.17 -16.70 -32.55
N SER A 964 13.98 -16.12 -32.30
CA SER A 964 13.81 -14.76 -32.81
C SER A 964 14.90 -13.97 -32.11
N ASP A 965 15.90 -13.51 -32.88
CA ASP A 965 16.98 -12.69 -32.39
C ASP A 965 16.42 -11.68 -31.39
N LYS A 966 16.99 -11.69 -30.19
CA LYS A 966 16.60 -10.78 -29.10
C LYS A 966 16.90 -9.37 -29.60
N LEU A 967 15.97 -8.76 -30.32
CA LEU A 967 16.01 -7.34 -30.64
C LEU A 967 16.00 -6.59 -29.31
N ARG A 968 17.18 -6.10 -28.94
CA ARG A 968 17.41 -5.31 -27.73
C ARG A 968 16.89 -3.89 -27.97
N LEU A 969 15.57 -3.73 -27.89
CA LEU A 969 14.89 -2.45 -28.03
C LEU A 969 15.34 -1.48 -26.92
N ARG A 970 15.49 -0.20 -27.28
CA ARG A 970 15.62 0.92 -26.34
C ARG A 970 14.25 1.49 -26.05
N ILE A 971 13.81 1.32 -24.82
CA ILE A 971 12.46 1.66 -24.39
C ILE A 971 12.51 2.80 -23.39
N LEU A 972 11.74 3.87 -23.62
CA LEU A 972 11.52 4.94 -22.65
C LEU A 972 10.24 4.65 -21.86
N VAL A 973 10.33 4.65 -20.53
CA VAL A 973 9.19 4.47 -19.63
C VAL A 973 8.92 5.78 -18.89
N VAL A 974 7.74 6.37 -19.11
CA VAL A 974 7.31 7.63 -18.49
C VAL A 974 6.12 7.36 -17.57
N ASP A 975 6.33 7.46 -16.26
CA ASP A 975 5.29 7.21 -15.24
C ASP A 975 5.63 8.00 -13.96
N ASP A 976 4.66 8.72 -13.40
CA ASP A 976 4.82 9.55 -12.19
C ASP A 976 4.91 8.71 -10.91
N ASN A 977 4.40 7.48 -10.95
CA ASN A 977 4.51 6.55 -9.86
C ASN A 977 5.84 5.77 -9.92
N VAL A 978 6.68 6.01 -8.91
CA VAL A 978 8.00 5.36 -8.76
C VAL A 978 7.91 3.83 -8.82
N ALA A 979 6.87 3.22 -8.20
CA ALA A 979 6.71 1.77 -8.17
C ALA A 979 6.37 1.19 -9.55
N ASN A 980 5.46 1.82 -10.30
CA ASN A 980 5.09 1.39 -11.66
C ASN A 980 6.28 1.51 -12.61
N ARG A 981 7.01 2.62 -12.52
CA ARG A 981 8.22 2.88 -13.32
C ARG A 981 9.31 1.84 -13.07
N LEU A 982 9.58 1.52 -11.81
CA LEU A 982 10.56 0.49 -11.43
C LEU A 982 10.11 -0.90 -11.90
N LEU A 983 8.85 -1.27 -11.69
CA LEU A 983 8.32 -2.58 -12.07
C LEU A 983 8.37 -2.79 -13.58
N LEU A 984 7.82 -1.86 -14.37
CA LEU A 984 7.79 -1.97 -15.82
C LEU A 984 9.23 -1.98 -16.40
N SER A 985 10.11 -1.15 -15.84
CA SER A 985 11.53 -1.14 -16.21
C SER A 985 12.22 -2.48 -15.92
N GLN A 986 11.99 -3.06 -14.74
CA GLN A 986 12.54 -4.38 -14.39
C GLN A 986 11.97 -5.50 -15.27
N GLN A 987 10.67 -5.47 -15.56
CA GLN A 987 10.01 -6.45 -16.44
C GLN A 987 10.56 -6.41 -17.87
N LEU A 988 10.74 -5.21 -18.43
CA LEU A 988 11.30 -5.04 -19.77
C LEU A 988 12.80 -5.41 -19.84
N ARG A 989 13.58 -5.11 -18.79
CA ARG A 989 14.98 -5.58 -18.65
C ARG A 989 15.06 -7.09 -18.55
N TYR A 990 14.15 -7.72 -17.79
CA TYR A 990 14.06 -9.18 -17.71
C TYR A 990 13.75 -9.82 -19.07
N LEU A 991 12.96 -9.15 -19.91
CA LEU A 991 12.70 -9.57 -21.30
C LEU A 991 13.87 -9.31 -22.26
N GLY A 992 14.95 -8.67 -21.80
CA GLY A 992 16.18 -8.44 -22.56
C GLY A 992 16.27 -7.08 -23.26
N HIS A 993 15.41 -6.11 -22.91
CA HIS A 993 15.41 -4.76 -23.49
C HIS A 993 16.18 -3.74 -22.64
N GLN A 994 16.64 -2.65 -23.24
CA GLN A 994 17.23 -1.51 -22.51
C GLN A 994 16.12 -0.53 -22.13
N THR A 995 16.13 -0.03 -20.90
CA THR A 995 15.10 0.89 -20.41
C THR A 995 15.70 2.14 -19.78
N ASP A 996 15.28 3.29 -20.30
CA ASP A 996 15.42 4.60 -19.64
C ASP A 996 14.08 4.99 -19.03
N VAL A 997 14.11 5.77 -17.96
CA VAL A 997 12.93 6.09 -17.15
C VAL A 997 12.81 7.59 -16.92
N ALA A 998 11.58 8.13 -16.99
CA ALA A 998 11.26 9.52 -16.69
C ALA A 998 10.07 9.60 -15.71
N ALA A 999 10.08 10.60 -14.82
CA ALA A 999 9.10 10.76 -13.76
C ALA A 999 7.87 11.60 -14.18
N HIS A 1000 7.90 12.28 -15.32
CA HIS A 1000 6.74 13.03 -15.84
C HIS A 1000 6.88 13.31 -17.34
N GLY A 1001 5.78 13.70 -17.99
CA GLY A 1001 5.74 13.87 -19.44
C GLY A 1001 6.78 14.86 -20.01
N ARG A 1002 7.08 15.94 -19.29
CA ARG A 1002 8.07 16.93 -19.75
C ARG A 1002 9.50 16.38 -19.75
N GLU A 1003 9.88 15.65 -18.71
CA GLU A 1003 11.17 14.95 -18.66
C GLU A 1003 11.25 13.89 -19.76
N GLY A 1004 10.17 13.12 -19.95
CA GLY A 1004 10.07 12.12 -21.03
C GLY A 1004 10.27 12.72 -22.42
N LEU A 1005 9.65 13.87 -22.69
CA LEU A 1005 9.83 14.59 -23.97
C LEU A 1005 11.28 15.04 -24.17
N VAL A 1006 11.91 15.62 -23.14
CA VAL A 1006 13.31 16.05 -23.20
C VAL A 1006 14.25 14.86 -23.45
N MET A 1007 14.02 13.73 -22.78
CA MET A 1007 14.82 12.52 -23.00
C MET A 1007 14.65 11.96 -24.42
N TRP A 1008 13.41 11.92 -24.91
CA TRP A 1008 13.10 11.48 -26.28
C TRP A 1008 13.74 12.38 -27.35
N GLN A 1009 13.86 13.68 -27.11
CA GLN A 1009 14.58 14.60 -28.00
C GLN A 1009 16.10 14.38 -27.99
N GLN A 1010 16.66 13.96 -26.86
CA GLN A 1010 18.11 13.80 -26.69
C GLN A 1010 18.64 12.43 -27.14
N LYS A 1011 17.79 11.40 -27.09
CA LYS A 1011 18.18 10.00 -27.34
C LYS A 1011 17.17 9.34 -28.27
N ARG A 1012 17.63 8.38 -29.07
CA ARG A 1012 16.73 7.57 -29.90
C ARG A 1012 16.17 6.38 -29.11
N PHE A 1013 14.85 6.26 -29.15
CA PHE A 1013 14.09 5.15 -28.56
C PHE A 1013 13.27 4.45 -29.65
N ASP A 1014 13.14 3.12 -29.53
CA ASP A 1014 12.35 2.30 -30.42
C ASP A 1014 10.87 2.24 -29.96
N VAL A 1015 10.66 2.30 -28.64
CA VAL A 1015 9.35 2.25 -28.00
C VAL A 1015 9.27 3.26 -26.85
N VAL A 1016 8.13 3.94 -26.71
CA VAL A 1016 7.82 4.81 -25.59
C VAL A 1016 6.56 4.29 -24.89
N PHE A 1017 6.69 3.89 -23.63
CA PHE A 1017 5.57 3.63 -22.73
C PHE A 1017 5.30 4.90 -21.92
N THR A 1018 4.07 5.39 -21.94
CA THR A 1018 3.67 6.57 -21.15
C THR A 1018 2.40 6.31 -20.36
N ASP A 1019 2.37 6.68 -19.08
CA ASP A 1019 1.11 6.77 -18.36
C ASP A 1019 0.23 7.84 -19.01
N CYS A 1020 -1.05 7.51 -19.21
CA CYS A 1020 -2.02 8.42 -19.78
C CYS A 1020 -2.31 9.61 -18.85
N ASN A 1021 -2.23 9.41 -17.53
CA ASN A 1021 -2.58 10.43 -16.54
C ASN A 1021 -1.40 10.75 -15.62
N MET A 1022 -0.71 11.87 -15.87
CA MET A 1022 0.43 12.35 -15.09
C MET A 1022 0.31 13.86 -14.84
N PRO A 1023 0.86 14.39 -13.72
CA PRO A 1023 0.89 15.82 -13.44
C PRO A 1023 1.76 16.60 -14.45
N GLU A 1024 1.50 17.91 -14.57
CA GLU A 1024 2.12 18.85 -15.52
C GLU A 1024 1.81 18.59 -16.99
N MET A 1025 2.40 17.53 -17.56
CA MET A 1025 2.22 17.07 -18.94
C MET A 1025 1.77 15.61 -18.89
N ASN A 1026 0.50 15.38 -19.26
CA ASN A 1026 -0.07 14.04 -19.26
C ASN A 1026 0.34 13.24 -20.51
N GLY A 1027 0.11 11.92 -20.52
CA GLY A 1027 0.54 11.05 -21.61
C GLY A 1027 -0.06 11.40 -22.96
N TYR A 1028 -1.30 11.91 -22.99
CA TYR A 1028 -1.93 12.38 -24.23
C TYR A 1028 -1.20 13.60 -24.81
N GLN A 1029 -0.86 14.57 -23.96
CA GLN A 1029 -0.11 15.76 -24.35
C GLN A 1029 1.32 15.40 -24.80
N LEU A 1030 1.95 14.42 -24.13
CA LEU A 1030 3.25 13.90 -24.54
C LEU A 1030 3.19 13.23 -25.93
N ALA A 1031 2.19 12.37 -26.17
CA ALA A 1031 2.02 11.72 -27.47
C ALA A 1031 1.79 12.75 -28.59
N GLN A 1032 0.93 13.75 -28.35
CA GLN A 1032 0.71 14.84 -29.30
C GLN A 1032 1.99 15.64 -29.59
N ALA A 1033 2.78 15.96 -28.56
CA ALA A 1033 4.03 16.69 -28.71
C ALA A 1033 5.07 15.90 -29.52
N ILE A 1034 5.21 14.59 -29.25
CA ILE A 1034 6.11 13.71 -30.00
C ILE A 1034 5.67 13.64 -31.47
N ARG A 1035 4.38 13.39 -31.76
CA ARG A 1035 3.87 13.31 -33.13
C ARG A 1035 4.04 14.62 -33.90
N GLN A 1036 3.81 15.76 -33.26
CA GLN A 1036 4.01 17.08 -33.87
C GLN A 1036 5.48 17.32 -34.24
N GLN A 1037 6.41 16.89 -33.39
CA GLN A 1037 7.83 17.04 -33.65
C GLN A 1037 8.33 16.07 -34.72
N GLU A 1038 7.83 14.83 -34.74
CA GLU A 1038 8.10 13.87 -35.82
C GLU A 1038 7.66 14.41 -37.18
N GLU A 1039 6.50 15.06 -37.25
CA GLU A 1039 6.01 15.69 -38.47
C GLU A 1039 6.86 16.91 -38.88
N GLN A 1040 7.23 17.77 -37.93
CA GLN A 1040 8.08 18.94 -38.19
C GLN A 1040 9.49 18.59 -38.67
N GLU A 1041 10.08 17.54 -38.09
CA GLU A 1041 11.45 17.09 -38.38
C GLU A 1041 11.51 15.96 -39.42
N GLN A 1042 10.36 15.54 -39.97
CA GLN A 1042 10.23 14.42 -40.92
C GLN A 1042 10.85 13.11 -40.42
N LEU A 1043 10.66 12.83 -39.12
CA LEU A 1043 11.13 11.60 -38.48
C LEU A 1043 10.11 10.46 -38.66
N ALA A 1044 10.60 9.22 -38.68
CA ALA A 1044 9.73 8.04 -38.67
C ALA A 1044 8.99 7.93 -37.32
N PRO A 1045 7.67 7.62 -37.30
CA PRO A 1045 6.91 7.53 -36.07
C PRO A 1045 7.42 6.46 -35.10
N VAL A 1046 7.81 6.86 -33.88
CA VAL A 1046 8.16 5.93 -32.79
C VAL A 1046 6.93 5.14 -32.34
N LEU A 1047 7.11 3.92 -31.85
CA LEU A 1047 6.02 3.14 -31.25
C LEU A 1047 5.64 3.76 -29.89
N LEU A 1048 4.46 4.37 -29.79
CA LEU A 1048 3.93 5.02 -28.60
C LEU A 1048 2.80 4.18 -28.01
N LEU A 1049 3.03 3.64 -26.81
CA LEU A 1049 2.09 2.80 -26.08
C LEU A 1049 1.61 3.52 -24.81
N GLY A 1050 0.32 3.79 -24.73
CA GLY A 1050 -0.31 4.29 -23.51
C GLY A 1050 -0.36 3.19 -22.44
N PHE A 1051 -0.10 3.51 -21.18
CA PHE A 1051 -0.16 2.56 -20.07
C PHE A 1051 -1.03 3.10 -18.93
N THR A 1052 -2.30 2.70 -18.88
CA THR A 1052 -3.31 3.32 -18.01
C THR A 1052 -3.91 2.34 -17.00
N ALA A 1053 -4.35 2.85 -15.85
CA ALA A 1053 -5.15 2.09 -14.89
C ALA A 1053 -6.64 2.00 -15.28
N ASN A 1054 -7.08 2.79 -16.27
CA ASN A 1054 -8.48 2.89 -16.67
C ASN A 1054 -8.79 2.00 -17.88
N ALA A 1055 -9.44 0.85 -17.65
CA ALA A 1055 -9.78 -0.14 -18.68
C ALA A 1055 -11.16 0.09 -19.33
N LEU A 1056 -11.51 1.34 -19.62
CA LEU A 1056 -12.72 1.69 -20.37
C LEU A 1056 -12.46 1.63 -21.88
N PRO A 1057 -13.40 1.13 -22.70
CA PRO A 1057 -13.27 1.11 -24.17
C PRO A 1057 -12.94 2.50 -24.75
N ASP A 1058 -13.60 3.54 -24.25
CA ASP A 1058 -13.40 4.94 -24.62
C ASP A 1058 -11.94 5.40 -24.42
N GLU A 1059 -11.20 4.79 -23.49
CA GLU A 1059 -9.82 5.16 -23.21
C GLU A 1059 -8.89 4.72 -24.34
N ARG A 1060 -9.16 3.58 -24.98
CA ARG A 1060 -8.42 3.14 -26.18
C ARG A 1060 -8.60 4.13 -27.32
N GLU A 1061 -9.84 4.58 -27.53
CA GLU A 1061 -10.17 5.55 -28.57
C GLU A 1061 -9.50 6.89 -28.31
N ARG A 1062 -9.50 7.36 -27.06
CA ARG A 1062 -8.80 8.59 -26.65
C ARG A 1062 -7.29 8.51 -26.84
N CYS A 1063 -6.67 7.37 -26.54
CA CYS A 1063 -5.23 7.16 -26.76
C CYS A 1063 -4.88 7.24 -28.25
N ARG A 1064 -5.67 6.57 -29.12
CA ARG A 1064 -5.48 6.66 -30.57
C ARG A 1064 -5.72 8.06 -31.11
N ALA A 1065 -6.74 8.76 -30.62
CA ALA A 1065 -7.01 10.15 -31.01
C ALA A 1065 -5.88 11.12 -30.62
N ALA A 1066 -5.13 10.82 -29.56
CA ALA A 1066 -3.95 11.58 -29.14
C ALA A 1066 -2.67 11.21 -29.91
N GLY A 1067 -2.72 10.24 -30.84
CA GLY A 1067 -1.58 9.83 -31.65
C GLY A 1067 -0.78 8.63 -31.11
N MET A 1068 -1.28 7.92 -30.09
CA MET A 1068 -0.68 6.66 -29.63
C MET A 1068 -1.06 5.49 -30.55
N ASP A 1069 -0.17 4.51 -30.68
CA ASP A 1069 -0.38 3.33 -31.53
C ASP A 1069 -1.32 2.30 -30.87
N ASP A 1070 -1.21 2.15 -29.55
CA ASP A 1070 -2.08 1.26 -28.75
C ASP A 1070 -2.06 1.65 -27.27
N CYS A 1071 -2.91 1.02 -26.45
CA CYS A 1071 -2.84 1.18 -25.01
C CYS A 1071 -2.98 -0.14 -24.22
N LEU A 1072 -2.21 -0.19 -23.14
CA LEU A 1072 -2.09 -1.29 -22.20
C LEU A 1072 -2.69 -0.92 -20.85
N PHE A 1073 -3.17 -1.93 -20.13
CA PHE A 1073 -3.86 -1.73 -18.86
C PHE A 1073 -3.05 -2.27 -17.69
N LYS A 1074 -3.03 -1.52 -16.58
CA LYS A 1074 -2.40 -1.91 -15.31
C LYS A 1074 -3.35 -2.82 -14.52
N PRO A 1075 -2.89 -3.94 -13.92
CA PRO A 1075 -1.55 -4.53 -14.02
C PRO A 1075 -1.36 -5.39 -15.28
N ILE A 1076 -0.14 -5.41 -15.83
CA ILE A 1076 0.24 -6.25 -16.99
C ILE A 1076 1.26 -7.32 -16.59
N SER A 1077 1.11 -8.52 -17.15
CA SER A 1077 2.05 -9.63 -16.93
C SER A 1077 3.23 -9.58 -17.91
N LEU A 1078 4.34 -10.24 -17.56
CA LEU A 1078 5.51 -10.40 -18.45
C LEU A 1078 5.14 -11.01 -19.81
N ALA A 1079 4.23 -12.00 -19.81
CA ALA A 1079 3.74 -12.62 -21.04
C ALA A 1079 2.92 -11.64 -21.89
N GLY A 1080 2.12 -10.79 -21.25
CA GLY A 1080 1.35 -9.73 -21.91
C GLY A 1080 2.25 -8.67 -22.56
N LEU A 1081 3.28 -8.21 -21.83
CA LEU A 1081 4.28 -7.27 -22.37
C LEU A 1081 5.03 -7.85 -23.57
N ARG A 1082 5.50 -9.10 -23.45
CA ARG A 1082 6.20 -9.78 -24.54
C ARG A 1082 5.33 -9.90 -25.79
N SER A 1083 4.07 -10.31 -25.62
CA SER A 1083 3.13 -10.48 -26.75
C SER A 1083 2.85 -9.14 -27.44
N CYS A 1084 2.65 -8.07 -26.68
CA CYS A 1084 2.41 -6.73 -27.22
C CYS A 1084 3.60 -6.22 -28.05
N LEU A 1085 4.82 -6.34 -27.52
CA LEU A 1085 6.02 -5.93 -28.25
C LEU A 1085 6.23 -6.77 -29.51
N GLN A 1086 6.01 -8.08 -29.46
CA GLN A 1086 6.12 -8.94 -30.64
C GLN A 1086 5.10 -8.60 -31.72
N GLN A 1087 3.85 -8.30 -31.34
CA GLN A 1087 2.77 -7.94 -32.25
C GLN A 1087 3.06 -6.65 -33.02
N HIS A 1088 3.49 -5.60 -32.32
CA HIS A 1088 3.72 -4.29 -32.95
C HIS A 1088 5.07 -4.16 -33.66
N MET A 1089 6.04 -5.03 -33.33
CA MET A 1089 7.38 -5.03 -33.95
C MET A 1089 7.50 -5.94 -35.18
N HIS A 1090 6.73 -7.03 -35.26
CA HIS A 1090 6.72 -7.89 -36.47
C HIS A 1090 6.28 -7.15 -37.75
N GLY A 1091 5.55 -6.04 -37.63
CA GLY A 1091 5.11 -5.22 -38.77
C GLY A 1091 6.07 -4.11 -39.21
N ARG A 1092 7.07 -3.73 -38.40
CA ARG A 1092 7.91 -2.52 -38.63
C ARG A 1092 9.38 -2.82 -38.97
N LEU A 1093 9.86 -4.05 -38.82
CA LEU A 1093 11.26 -4.42 -39.01
C LEU A 1093 11.59 -5.06 -40.37
N SER A 1094 10.64 -5.10 -41.31
CA SER A 1094 10.87 -5.72 -42.63
C SER A 1094 11.69 -4.86 -43.60
N GLU A 1095 12.16 -3.66 -43.21
CA GLU A 1095 12.90 -2.74 -44.12
C GLU A 1095 14.25 -2.23 -43.61
N ALA A 1096 14.74 -2.66 -42.43
CA ALA A 1096 15.96 -2.08 -41.84
C ALA A 1096 16.95 -3.13 -41.32
N ASP A 1097 17.20 -4.20 -42.08
CA ASP A 1097 18.19 -5.20 -41.69
C ASP A 1097 19.28 -5.36 -42.75
N ASN A 1098 20.32 -4.51 -42.63
CA ASN A 1098 21.62 -4.78 -43.20
C ASN A 1098 22.71 -4.11 -42.34
N ARG A 1099 22.81 -4.55 -41.08
CA ARG A 1099 24.01 -4.31 -40.27
C ARG A 1099 24.60 -5.65 -39.88
N GLN A 1100 25.77 -5.94 -40.44
CA GLN A 1100 26.55 -7.14 -40.16
C GLN A 1100 26.85 -7.25 -38.66
N ASP A 1101 26.33 -8.30 -38.05
CA ASP A 1101 26.49 -8.64 -36.64
C ASP A 1101 27.84 -9.39 -36.44
N PRO A 1102 28.64 -9.13 -35.38
CA PRO A 1102 29.99 -9.70 -35.26
C PRO A 1102 30.07 -11.21 -34.94
N GLY A 1103 28.96 -11.91 -34.76
CA GLY A 1103 28.93 -13.38 -34.59
C GLY A 1103 29.35 -13.93 -33.21
N TYR A 1104 29.48 -13.09 -32.18
CA TYR A 1104 29.71 -13.47 -30.77
C TYR A 1104 29.07 -12.46 -29.80
N SER A 1105 28.89 -12.81 -28.52
CA SER A 1105 28.29 -11.91 -27.51
C SER A 1105 28.97 -12.05 -26.14
N LEU A 1106 29.43 -10.93 -25.59
CA LEU A 1106 30.00 -10.82 -24.24
C LEU A 1106 28.95 -10.44 -23.17
N ASP A 1107 27.66 -10.36 -23.52
CA ASP A 1107 26.58 -9.86 -22.65
C ASP A 1107 26.40 -10.70 -21.36
N GLU A 1108 26.74 -12.00 -21.37
CA GLU A 1108 26.67 -12.83 -20.15
C GLU A 1108 27.81 -12.55 -19.16
N LEU A 1109 28.89 -11.92 -19.62
CA LEU A 1109 30.08 -11.57 -18.84
C LEU A 1109 30.10 -10.10 -18.42
N SER A 1110 29.07 -9.31 -18.76
CA SER A 1110 28.97 -7.87 -18.45
C SER A 1110 28.87 -7.55 -16.95
N PHE A 1111 28.72 -8.56 -16.10
CA PHE A 1111 28.72 -8.43 -14.64
C PHE A 1111 30.12 -8.55 -14.01
N MET A 1112 31.15 -8.89 -14.79
CA MET A 1112 32.53 -9.04 -14.33
C MET A 1112 33.31 -7.72 -14.38
N GLU A 1113 34.23 -7.50 -13.43
CA GLU A 1113 35.09 -6.30 -13.46
C GLU A 1113 36.06 -6.33 -14.65
N ALA A 1114 36.36 -5.15 -15.22
CA ALA A 1114 37.10 -5.01 -16.47
C ALA A 1114 38.47 -5.70 -16.48
N GLU A 1115 39.19 -5.69 -15.35
CA GLU A 1115 40.51 -6.33 -15.22
C GLU A 1115 40.43 -7.87 -15.28
N GLN A 1116 39.36 -8.45 -14.72
CA GLN A 1116 39.11 -9.90 -14.76
C GLN A 1116 38.63 -10.35 -16.15
N LEU A 1117 37.81 -9.52 -16.81
CA LEU A 1117 37.38 -9.76 -18.20
C LEU A 1117 38.59 -9.74 -19.16
N LEU A 1118 39.52 -8.79 -19.00
CA LEU A 1118 40.78 -8.72 -19.75
C LEU A 1118 41.65 -9.97 -19.58
N GLN A 1119 41.76 -10.51 -18.36
CA GLN A 1119 42.50 -11.75 -18.09
C GLN A 1119 41.82 -12.96 -18.72
N LEU A 1120 40.49 -13.06 -18.61
CA LEU A 1120 39.70 -14.16 -19.18
C LEU A 1120 39.79 -14.18 -20.72
N LEU A 1121 39.62 -13.02 -21.37
CA LEU A 1121 39.77 -12.89 -22.83
C LEU A 1121 41.20 -13.25 -23.27
N GLY A 1122 42.22 -12.87 -22.48
CA GLY A 1122 43.61 -13.25 -22.73
C GLY A 1122 43.84 -14.76 -22.69
N HIS A 1123 43.31 -15.46 -21.67
CA HIS A 1123 43.43 -16.92 -21.57
C HIS A 1123 42.65 -17.65 -22.67
N LEU A 1124 41.44 -17.17 -23.02
CA LEU A 1124 40.64 -17.76 -24.09
C LEU A 1124 41.32 -17.63 -25.46
N GLN A 1125 41.91 -16.46 -25.75
CA GLN A 1125 42.63 -16.22 -27.00
C GLN A 1125 43.83 -17.19 -27.12
N GLN A 1126 44.62 -17.33 -26.07
CA GLN A 1126 45.80 -18.21 -26.09
C GLN A 1126 45.41 -19.69 -26.19
N GLY A 1127 44.39 -20.13 -25.43
CA GLY A 1127 43.89 -21.51 -25.50
C GLY A 1127 43.32 -21.87 -26.86
N LEU A 1128 42.52 -21.00 -27.48
CA LEU A 1128 41.96 -21.24 -28.82
C LEU A 1128 43.05 -21.34 -29.90
N GLN A 1129 44.15 -20.60 -29.74
CA GLN A 1129 45.27 -20.63 -30.69
C GLN A 1129 46.05 -21.96 -30.58
N ASP A 1130 46.34 -22.41 -29.35
CA ASP A 1130 47.00 -23.70 -29.09
C ASP A 1130 46.14 -24.89 -29.55
N ASP A 1131 44.82 -24.82 -29.36
CA ASP A 1131 43.87 -25.85 -29.81
C ASP A 1131 43.82 -25.91 -31.34
N MET A 1132 43.86 -24.77 -32.04
CA MET A 1132 43.86 -24.74 -33.51
C MET A 1132 45.13 -25.32 -34.12
N ASP A 1133 46.29 -25.07 -33.51
CA ASP A 1133 47.56 -25.66 -33.95
C ASP A 1133 47.58 -27.18 -33.71
N SER A 1134 47.02 -27.63 -32.59
CA SER A 1134 46.84 -29.05 -32.29
C SER A 1134 45.87 -29.74 -33.27
N LEU A 1135 44.79 -29.05 -33.65
CA LEU A 1135 43.82 -29.55 -34.63
C LEU A 1135 44.48 -29.72 -36.01
N ARG A 1136 45.29 -28.76 -36.46
CA ARG A 1136 46.08 -28.86 -37.71
C ARG A 1136 47.03 -30.06 -37.74
N ALA A 1137 47.77 -30.28 -36.66
CA ALA A 1137 48.68 -31.42 -36.57
C ALA A 1137 47.93 -32.77 -36.64
N LEU A 1138 46.76 -32.88 -36.02
CA LEU A 1138 45.96 -34.11 -35.99
C LEU A 1138 45.23 -34.39 -37.31
N VAL A 1139 44.81 -33.35 -38.04
CA VAL A 1139 44.23 -33.48 -39.39
C VAL A 1139 45.28 -34.01 -40.38
N LEU A 1140 46.53 -33.53 -40.31
CA LEU A 1140 47.62 -34.02 -41.16
C LEU A 1140 47.97 -35.51 -40.90
N LEU A 1141 47.72 -35.98 -39.68
CA LEU A 1141 47.93 -37.38 -39.27
C LEU A 1141 46.71 -38.28 -39.56
N GLY A 1142 45.62 -37.74 -40.11
CA GLY A 1142 44.40 -38.49 -40.44
C GLY A 1142 43.61 -38.98 -39.22
N ASN A 1143 43.87 -38.46 -38.02
CA ASN A 1143 43.31 -38.99 -36.78
C ASN A 1143 41.95 -38.36 -36.43
N ALA A 1144 40.87 -38.91 -36.98
CA ALA A 1144 39.50 -38.39 -36.79
C ALA A 1144 39.07 -38.33 -35.30
N ALA A 1145 39.41 -39.34 -34.51
CA ALA A 1145 39.10 -39.38 -33.07
C ALA A 1145 39.85 -38.29 -32.27
N GLY A 1146 41.07 -37.94 -32.69
CA GLY A 1146 41.83 -36.83 -32.13
C GLY A 1146 41.21 -35.48 -32.50
N VAL A 1147 40.86 -35.29 -33.78
CA VAL A 1147 40.26 -34.05 -34.28
C VAL A 1147 38.90 -33.77 -33.63
N GLY A 1148 38.05 -34.79 -33.49
CA GLY A 1148 36.76 -34.64 -32.80
C GLY A 1148 36.90 -34.19 -31.34
N ARG A 1149 37.97 -34.60 -30.64
CA ARG A 1149 38.23 -34.18 -29.26
C ARG A 1149 38.65 -32.72 -29.16
N ILE A 1150 39.54 -32.27 -30.04
CA ILE A 1150 39.98 -30.87 -30.08
C ILE A 1150 38.81 -29.96 -30.51
N ALA A 1151 37.99 -30.39 -31.49
CA ALA A 1151 36.78 -29.68 -31.87
C ALA A 1151 35.82 -29.49 -30.67
N HIS A 1152 35.71 -30.49 -29.80
CA HIS A 1152 34.92 -30.40 -28.57
C HIS A 1152 35.49 -29.41 -27.54
N GLN A 1153 36.81 -29.31 -27.43
CA GLN A 1153 37.46 -28.32 -26.56
C GLN A 1153 37.26 -26.90 -27.09
N ILE A 1154 37.47 -26.67 -28.39
CA ILE A 1154 37.22 -25.37 -29.04
C ILE A 1154 35.75 -24.97 -28.89
N LYS A 1155 34.81 -25.90 -29.04
CA LYS A 1155 33.38 -25.66 -28.78
C LYS A 1155 33.11 -25.22 -27.34
N GLY A 1156 33.81 -25.80 -26.38
CA GLY A 1156 33.72 -25.43 -24.96
C GLY A 1156 34.14 -23.98 -24.72
N ALA A 1157 35.29 -23.57 -25.28
CA ALA A 1157 35.77 -22.20 -25.21
C ALA A 1157 34.84 -21.20 -25.93
N ALA A 1158 34.34 -21.56 -27.12
CA ALA A 1158 33.44 -20.73 -27.91
C ALA A 1158 32.08 -20.49 -27.22
N ARG A 1159 31.60 -21.43 -26.39
CA ARG A 1159 30.36 -21.27 -25.61
C ARG A 1159 30.44 -20.20 -24.52
N ILE A 1160 31.64 -19.98 -23.96
CA ILE A 1160 31.83 -18.99 -22.89
C ILE A 1160 31.55 -17.56 -23.39
N ILE A 1161 31.81 -17.31 -24.67
CA ILE A 1161 31.61 -16.01 -25.35
C ILE A 1161 30.49 -16.06 -26.40
N ASN A 1162 29.67 -17.11 -26.35
CA ASN A 1162 28.56 -17.38 -27.26
C ASN A 1162 28.89 -17.17 -28.76
N ALA A 1163 30.04 -17.65 -29.22
CA ALA A 1163 30.47 -17.56 -30.62
C ALA A 1163 29.74 -18.63 -31.47
N SER A 1164 28.51 -18.31 -31.87
CA SER A 1164 27.55 -19.24 -32.47
C SER A 1164 28.06 -19.93 -33.74
N GLN A 1165 28.78 -19.19 -34.60
CA GLN A 1165 29.34 -19.72 -35.84
C GLN A 1165 30.43 -20.78 -35.59
N VAL A 1166 31.33 -20.54 -34.63
CA VAL A 1166 32.38 -21.51 -34.26
C VAL A 1166 31.77 -22.73 -33.57
N ILE A 1167 30.78 -22.53 -32.70
CA ILE A 1167 30.06 -23.64 -32.04
C ILE A 1167 29.41 -24.57 -33.07
N ALA A 1168 28.74 -24.01 -34.08
CA ALA A 1168 28.11 -24.77 -35.15
C ALA A 1168 29.15 -25.56 -35.98
N CYS A 1169 30.26 -24.93 -36.35
CA CYS A 1169 31.35 -25.59 -37.07
C CYS A 1169 31.96 -26.76 -36.26
N CYS A 1170 32.20 -26.57 -34.96
CA CYS A 1170 32.71 -27.63 -34.10
C CYS A 1170 31.71 -28.79 -33.93
N GLN A 1171 30.41 -28.51 -33.87
CA GLN A 1171 29.38 -29.55 -33.78
C GLN A 1171 29.29 -30.39 -35.05
N ALA A 1172 29.36 -29.75 -36.22
CA ALA A 1172 29.40 -30.43 -37.50
C ALA A 1172 30.66 -31.33 -37.60
N LEU A 1173 31.82 -30.80 -37.22
CA LEU A 1173 33.09 -31.55 -37.24
C LEU A 1173 33.12 -32.71 -36.24
N GLU A 1174 32.54 -32.54 -35.04
CA GLU A 1174 32.39 -33.62 -34.05
C GLU A 1174 31.50 -34.77 -34.54
N GLU A 1175 30.39 -34.44 -35.20
CA GLU A 1175 29.47 -35.44 -35.74
C GLU A 1175 30.12 -36.21 -36.89
N TYR A 1176 30.82 -35.51 -37.78
CA TYR A 1176 31.58 -36.13 -38.87
C TYR A 1176 32.65 -37.10 -38.35
N CYS A 1177 33.46 -36.68 -37.38
CA CYS A 1177 34.49 -37.51 -36.75
C CYS A 1177 33.94 -38.70 -35.96
N ARG A 1178 32.65 -38.69 -35.56
CA ARG A 1178 32.01 -39.83 -34.90
C ARG A 1178 31.62 -40.92 -35.89
N GLN A 1179 31.38 -40.54 -37.14
CA GLN A 1179 30.88 -41.43 -38.18
C GLN A 1179 31.98 -41.94 -39.13
N HIS A 1180 33.18 -41.33 -39.10
CA HIS A 1180 34.29 -41.65 -40.00
C HIS A 1180 35.63 -41.81 -39.25
N GLU A 1181 36.41 -42.83 -39.59
CA GLU A 1181 37.72 -43.12 -38.96
C GLU A 1181 38.89 -42.33 -39.57
N GLU A 1182 38.74 -41.84 -40.81
CA GLU A 1182 39.74 -41.03 -41.52
C GLU A 1182 39.20 -39.61 -41.76
N ILE A 1183 40.06 -38.62 -41.53
CA ILE A 1183 39.76 -37.21 -41.79
C ILE A 1183 40.88 -36.57 -42.61
N SER A 1184 40.53 -35.69 -43.54
CA SER A 1184 41.51 -35.00 -44.38
C SER A 1184 41.30 -33.49 -44.31
N GLU A 1185 42.35 -32.75 -44.67
CA GLU A 1185 42.31 -31.28 -44.70
C GLU A 1185 41.31 -30.73 -45.73
N GLN A 1186 40.92 -31.51 -46.74
CA GLN A 1186 39.95 -31.10 -47.76
C GLN A 1186 38.48 -31.27 -47.32
N GLN A 1187 38.23 -31.77 -46.10
CA GLN A 1187 36.86 -31.92 -45.60
C GLN A 1187 36.22 -30.55 -45.33
N GLU A 1188 34.96 -30.41 -45.72
CA GLU A 1188 34.22 -29.15 -45.68
C GLU A 1188 34.09 -28.63 -44.25
N GLU A 1189 33.88 -29.52 -43.27
CA GLU A 1189 33.75 -29.21 -41.86
C GLU A 1189 35.08 -28.73 -41.24
N VAL A 1190 36.22 -29.25 -41.72
CA VAL A 1190 37.56 -28.82 -41.29
C VAL A 1190 37.86 -27.43 -41.85
N GLN A 1191 37.56 -27.20 -43.13
CA GLN A 1191 37.74 -25.91 -43.79
C GLN A 1191 36.85 -24.81 -43.19
N ALA A 1192 35.59 -25.15 -42.86
CA ALA A 1192 34.66 -24.23 -42.20
C ALA A 1192 35.20 -23.77 -40.83
N LEU A 1193 35.78 -24.69 -40.04
CA LEU A 1193 36.38 -24.34 -38.75
C LEU A 1193 37.69 -23.54 -38.91
N TYR A 1194 38.52 -23.86 -39.91
CA TYR A 1194 39.73 -23.09 -40.24
C TYR A 1194 39.45 -21.67 -40.71
N ALA A 1195 38.28 -21.41 -41.29
CA ALA A 1195 37.84 -20.06 -41.61
C ALA A 1195 37.29 -19.32 -40.39
N ALA A 1196 36.44 -19.98 -39.58
CA ALA A 1196 35.69 -19.31 -38.52
C ALA A 1196 36.50 -18.93 -37.27
N VAL A 1197 37.49 -19.75 -36.86
CA VAL A 1197 38.24 -19.51 -35.61
C VAL A 1197 39.25 -18.35 -35.71
N PRO A 1198 39.99 -18.16 -36.83
CA PRO A 1198 40.86 -16.98 -36.99
C PRO A 1198 40.10 -15.65 -36.95
N ASP A 1199 38.89 -15.59 -37.51
CA ASP A 1199 38.05 -14.39 -37.44
C ASP A 1199 37.66 -14.09 -35.98
N LEU A 1200 37.29 -15.12 -35.21
CA LEU A 1200 37.01 -14.97 -33.78
C LEU A 1200 38.24 -14.50 -32.99
N LEU A 1201 39.43 -15.04 -33.28
CA LEU A 1201 40.69 -14.61 -32.63
C LEU A 1201 41.03 -13.14 -32.96
N ALA A 1202 40.80 -12.70 -34.19
CA ALA A 1202 41.01 -11.31 -34.60
C ALA A 1202 40.07 -10.38 -33.83
N VAL A 1203 38.80 -10.76 -33.68
CA VAL A 1203 37.84 -9.92 -32.96
C VAL A 1203 38.11 -9.89 -31.45
N LEU A 1204 38.45 -11.03 -30.83
CA LEU A 1204 38.87 -11.07 -29.42
C LEU A 1204 40.08 -10.15 -29.14
N SER A 1205 41.00 -10.06 -30.10
CA SER A 1205 42.15 -9.15 -29.98
C SER A 1205 41.77 -7.67 -30.07
N GLN A 1206 40.75 -7.33 -30.86
CA GLN A 1206 40.23 -5.97 -31.00
C GLN A 1206 39.45 -5.54 -29.75
N GLU A 1207 38.60 -6.40 -29.20
CA GLU A 1207 37.90 -6.17 -27.93
C GLU A 1207 38.86 -6.00 -26.76
N LYS A 1208 39.89 -6.85 -26.68
CA LYS A 1208 40.95 -6.70 -25.67
C LYS A 1208 41.67 -5.36 -25.77
N ALA A 1209 41.87 -4.83 -26.98
CA ALA A 1209 42.48 -3.52 -27.19
C ALA A 1209 41.54 -2.34 -26.91
N GLN A 1210 40.22 -2.54 -26.90
CA GLN A 1210 39.24 -1.53 -26.50
C GLN A 1210 39.03 -1.48 -24.99
N LEU A 1211 39.23 -2.61 -24.31
CA LEU A 1211 39.09 -2.74 -22.85
C LEU A 1211 40.37 -2.36 -22.06
N ALA A 1212 41.55 -2.45 -22.69
CA ALA A 1212 42.85 -2.02 -22.14
C ALA A 1212 43.10 -0.53 -22.37
#